data_AF-A0A7C4ZWL5-F1
#
_entry.id   AF-A0A7C4ZWL5-F1
#
_cell.length_a   1.000
_cell.length_b   1.000
_cell.length_c   1.000
_cell.angle_alpha   90.00
_cell.angle_beta   90.00
_cell.angle_gamma   90.00
#
_symmetry.space_group_name_H-M   'P 1'
#
loop_
_entity.id
_entity.type
_entity.pdbx_description
1 polymer ?
#
loop_
_entity_poly.entity_id
_entity_poly.type
_entity_poly.pdbx_seq_one_letter_code
_entity_poly.pdbx_strand_id
1 'polypeptide(L)'
;MNDNQKNGKSSHGLEPLMKDTPDLVCFSHLRWNFVYQRPQHLLSRCARDHRVFYIEEPKFGKDEARLEVSQPQEGLTIVVPHLPNGLTEETLNETLQRLINDLFARHEIHTYMLWYYTPMALNFTRHLKPVVVIYDCMDELTLFKNAPAALKKLEVELFSRADLVFTGGQSLYEVKCHQHPSVHCFPSSIDVAHFGQARNELAEPADQAQIPHPRLGFFGVIDERFDLHLLEGLAQARPEWHFVMVGPVVKINTATLPKRDNIHYLGSKSYQELPVYLSGWDIALLPFARNDATRFISPTKTPEYLAGGKPVVSTSIQDVVYPYGEQQLVRIADTVTDTVTAIEELLAQTGEQKADWLRQVDEFLAEKSWDQTWQQMSQLIQAALDSYTLKTPLPDPAGYPLQSPATMPWLVKDRGDNLKTFDYLIVGAGFAGSVLAERLACGSGKKVLLIDKRPHIAGNAYDHYDAQGILVHKYGPHIFHTNSRDVFVYLSRFTQWRPYEHRVRASVDGQLVPIPINLDTINQLYGLNLTSYQLEEFFASVAEPRPEINTSEDVVVSQVGKELYEKFFRNYTRKQWDLDPSELDSSVIARVPIRTNRDDRYFTDVYQAMPLYGYTRMFENMLDHRHIKVMFNTDFQDIKDYVSYREVIYTGPVDEYFNYCYGKLPYRSLNFKFETLDKEYHQPVAVINYPNQHLYTRVTEFKHLTGQEHGKTSLVYEYPCAEGDPYYPIPRPENAELYRKYKALADSTANVHFVGRLATYKYYNMDQVTAQALTLYTKLSGQSRADSLKTHTAGPVYVLNGVPAAQPVRPSP
;
A
#
# COMPACT_ATOMS: atom_id res chain seq x y z
N MET A 1 67.74 2.05 -32.35
CA MET A 1 67.62 3.18 -31.40
C MET A 1 66.16 3.59 -31.37
N ASN A 2 65.53 3.37 -30.21
CA ASN A 2 64.22 3.83 -29.72
C ASN A 2 62.96 3.57 -30.55
N ASP A 3 62.34 2.43 -30.24
CA ASP A 3 60.88 2.24 -30.24
C ASP A 3 60.25 3.07 -29.11
N ASN A 4 59.17 3.79 -29.40
CA ASN A 4 58.28 4.36 -28.38
C ASN A 4 56.88 4.64 -28.96
N GLN A 5 56.04 3.59 -29.04
CA GLN A 5 54.58 3.73 -29.12
C GLN A 5 54.00 3.50 -27.71
N LYS A 6 53.39 4.55 -27.16
CA LYS A 6 52.75 4.57 -25.85
C LYS A 6 51.45 3.74 -25.88
N ASN A 7 51.48 2.58 -25.22
CA ASN A 7 50.29 1.91 -24.68
C ASN A 7 50.08 2.40 -23.24
N GLY A 8 49.01 3.16 -23.01
CA GLY A 8 48.53 3.49 -21.68
C GLY A 8 47.72 2.34 -21.09
N LYS A 9 48.38 1.43 -20.37
CA LYS A 9 47.72 0.59 -19.35
C LYS A 9 47.71 1.39 -18.05
N SER A 10 46.58 1.98 -17.68
CA SER A 10 46.36 2.43 -16.30
C SER A 10 45.95 1.23 -15.47
N SER A 11 46.91 0.68 -14.73
CA SER A 11 46.66 -0.16 -13.56
C SER A 11 45.89 0.66 -12.52
N HIS A 12 44.59 0.46 -12.41
CA HIS A 12 43.89 0.77 -11.17
C HIS A 12 44.01 -0.45 -10.28
N GLY A 13 44.99 -0.38 -9.37
CA GLY A 13 45.03 -1.28 -8.22
C GLY A 13 43.74 -1.12 -7.44
N LEU A 14 43.09 -2.24 -7.14
CA LEU A 14 42.00 -2.32 -6.20
C LEU A 14 42.53 -1.85 -4.84
N GLU A 15 41.98 -0.77 -4.32
CA GLU A 15 42.16 -0.38 -2.91
C GLU A 15 41.61 -1.51 -2.02
N PRO A 16 42.22 -1.76 -0.84
CA PRO A 16 41.70 -2.76 0.08
C PRO A 16 40.32 -2.32 0.58
N LEU A 17 39.36 -3.25 0.64
CA LEU A 17 38.05 -3.09 1.29
C LEU A 17 38.19 -2.23 2.56
N MET A 18 37.58 -1.03 2.57
CA MET A 18 37.63 -0.09 3.68
C MET A 18 37.18 -0.78 4.97
N LYS A 19 37.99 -0.64 6.03
CA LYS A 19 37.84 -1.33 7.32
C LYS A 19 36.55 -1.03 8.12
N ASP A 20 35.67 -0.17 7.60
CA ASP A 20 34.52 0.39 8.32
C ASP A 20 33.15 0.10 7.65
N THR A 21 33.07 -0.69 6.56
CA THR A 21 31.76 -1.07 5.98
C THR A 21 31.11 -2.24 6.75
N PRO A 22 29.80 -2.18 7.05
CA PRO A 22 29.12 -3.25 7.77
C PRO A 22 29.05 -4.54 6.94
N ASP A 23 29.22 -5.69 7.58
CA ASP A 23 28.98 -7.00 6.97
C ASP A 23 27.49 -7.14 6.60
N LEU A 24 27.17 -7.96 5.60
CA LEU A 24 25.78 -8.33 5.28
C LEU A 24 25.54 -9.80 5.57
N VAL A 25 24.58 -10.11 6.45
CA VAL A 25 24.19 -11.47 6.77
C VAL A 25 22.78 -11.72 6.21
N CYS A 26 22.70 -12.56 5.19
CA CYS A 26 21.47 -12.87 4.47
C CYS A 26 20.92 -14.23 4.89
N PHE A 27 19.61 -14.31 5.19
CA PHE A 27 18.90 -15.56 5.45
C PHE A 27 17.95 -15.87 4.30
N SER A 28 18.19 -16.99 3.60
CA SER A 28 17.41 -17.35 2.42
C SER A 28 16.83 -18.75 2.45
N HIS A 29 15.59 -18.83 1.98
CA HIS A 29 14.93 -20.10 1.66
C HIS A 29 15.39 -20.68 0.32
N LEU A 30 16.19 -19.92 -0.44
CA LEU A 30 16.73 -20.31 -1.74
C LEU A 30 18.15 -20.84 -1.60
N ARG A 31 18.47 -21.83 -2.43
CA ARG A 31 19.81 -22.43 -2.50
C ARG A 31 20.62 -21.72 -3.57
N TRP A 32 21.83 -21.27 -3.22
CA TRP A 32 22.71 -20.48 -4.09
C TRP A 32 23.01 -21.20 -5.41
N ASN A 33 23.30 -22.50 -5.34
CA ASN A 33 23.69 -23.34 -6.48
C ASN A 33 22.52 -24.11 -7.13
N PHE A 34 21.26 -23.76 -6.86
CA PHE A 34 20.11 -24.47 -7.44
C PHE A 34 19.61 -23.81 -8.72
N VAL A 35 19.11 -22.57 -8.63
CA VAL A 35 18.66 -21.78 -9.79
C VAL A 35 19.16 -20.36 -9.62
N TYR A 36 19.84 -19.85 -10.65
CA TYR A 36 20.37 -18.50 -10.67
C TYR A 36 19.24 -17.50 -10.88
N GLN A 37 19.05 -16.59 -9.93
CA GLN A 37 17.94 -15.65 -9.89
C GLN A 37 18.33 -14.39 -9.07
N ARG A 38 17.32 -13.61 -8.66
CA ARG A 38 17.49 -12.31 -7.98
C ARG A 38 18.56 -12.30 -6.86
N PRO A 39 18.60 -13.23 -5.88
CA PRO A 39 19.60 -13.18 -4.81
C PRO A 39 21.04 -13.25 -5.34
N GLN A 40 21.30 -14.08 -6.35
CA GLN A 40 22.62 -14.18 -6.93
C GLN A 40 23.01 -12.90 -7.67
N HIS A 41 22.09 -12.28 -8.39
CA HIS A 41 22.35 -11.00 -9.05
C HIS A 41 22.66 -9.87 -8.08
N LEU A 42 21.88 -9.76 -6.99
CA LEU A 42 22.02 -8.67 -6.02
C LEU A 42 23.21 -8.87 -5.09
N LEU A 43 23.33 -10.05 -4.49
CA LEU A 43 24.33 -10.29 -3.45
C LEU A 43 25.74 -10.52 -4.00
N SER A 44 25.87 -10.95 -5.25
CA SER A 44 27.19 -10.95 -5.91
C SER A 44 27.69 -9.53 -6.21
N ARG A 45 26.77 -8.56 -6.40
CA ARG A 45 27.12 -7.14 -6.54
C ARG A 45 27.41 -6.51 -5.18
N CYS A 46 26.63 -6.84 -4.16
CA CYS A 46 26.88 -6.44 -2.77
C CYS A 46 28.27 -6.87 -2.28
N ALA A 47 28.69 -8.08 -2.64
CA ALA A 47 29.98 -8.65 -2.28
C ALA A 47 31.20 -7.87 -2.81
N ARG A 48 31.01 -6.91 -3.73
CA ARG A 48 32.07 -6.02 -4.20
C ARG A 48 32.47 -4.99 -3.12
N ASP A 49 31.52 -4.60 -2.27
CA ASP A 49 31.67 -3.51 -1.30
C ASP A 49 31.53 -3.98 0.17
N HIS A 50 30.90 -5.15 0.38
CA HIS A 50 30.64 -5.74 1.69
C HIS A 50 31.09 -7.20 1.75
N ARG A 51 31.48 -7.69 2.94
CA ARG A 51 31.52 -9.14 3.18
C ARG A 51 30.10 -9.65 3.37
N VAL A 52 29.67 -10.56 2.51
CA VAL A 52 28.34 -11.14 2.48
C VAL A 52 28.37 -12.58 2.98
N PHE A 53 27.50 -12.91 3.94
CA PHE A 53 27.25 -14.25 4.42
C PHE A 53 25.84 -14.67 4.00
N TYR A 54 25.72 -15.54 3.00
CA TYR A 54 24.44 -16.07 2.51
C TYR A 54 24.12 -17.40 3.19
N ILE A 55 23.18 -17.38 4.11
CA ILE A 55 22.78 -18.52 4.92
C ILE A 55 21.55 -19.17 4.30
N GLU A 56 21.71 -20.40 3.85
CA GLU A 56 20.64 -21.20 3.28
C GLU A 56 19.83 -21.96 4.36
N GLU A 57 18.71 -22.57 3.96
CA GLU A 57 17.96 -23.48 4.83
C GLU A 57 18.82 -24.64 5.35
N PRO A 58 18.49 -25.22 6.52
CA PRO A 58 19.20 -26.40 7.01
C PRO A 58 19.04 -27.60 6.06
N LYS A 59 20.10 -28.40 5.93
CA LYS A 59 20.03 -29.77 5.40
C LYS A 59 19.94 -30.73 6.58
N PHE A 60 19.06 -31.73 6.48
CA PHE A 60 18.86 -32.71 7.54
C PHE A 60 19.57 -34.03 7.21
N GLY A 61 20.28 -34.58 8.20
CA GLY A 61 21.11 -35.77 8.02
C GLY A 61 21.26 -36.59 9.31
N LYS A 62 22.15 -37.59 9.28
CA LYS A 62 22.51 -38.39 10.47
C LYS A 62 23.67 -37.79 11.26
N ASP A 63 24.33 -36.78 10.71
CA ASP A 63 25.53 -36.18 11.28
C ASP A 63 25.22 -35.16 12.38
N GLU A 64 26.23 -34.82 13.17
CA GLU A 64 26.15 -33.75 14.17
C GLU A 64 25.92 -32.37 13.55
N ALA A 65 25.33 -31.46 14.34
CA ALA A 65 24.99 -30.12 13.89
C ALA A 65 26.26 -29.31 13.57
N ARG A 66 26.38 -28.82 12.32
CA ARG A 66 27.56 -28.07 11.83
C ARG A 66 27.18 -27.07 10.75
N LEU A 67 28.09 -26.14 10.45
CA LEU A 67 28.00 -25.27 9.28
C LEU A 67 28.93 -25.77 8.18
N GLU A 68 28.40 -25.97 6.98
CA GLU A 68 29.20 -26.08 5.76
C GLU A 68 29.38 -24.68 5.17
N VAL A 69 30.63 -24.31 4.87
CA VAL A 69 30.98 -22.96 4.41
C VAL A 69 31.72 -23.08 3.07
N SER A 70 31.33 -22.29 2.09
CA SER A 70 32.01 -22.20 0.79
C SER A 70 32.08 -20.75 0.32
N GLN A 71 33.04 -20.44 -0.54
CA GLN A 71 33.24 -19.09 -1.09
C GLN A 71 33.26 -19.15 -2.62
N PRO A 72 32.11 -18.91 -3.29
CA PRO A 72 32.04 -18.95 -4.74
C PRO A 72 32.74 -17.77 -5.42
N GLN A 73 32.89 -16.65 -4.72
CA GLN A 73 33.64 -15.47 -5.17
C GLN A 73 34.18 -14.70 -3.96
N GLU A 74 35.11 -13.78 -4.22
CA GLU A 74 35.61 -12.86 -3.20
C GLU A 74 34.46 -12.04 -2.59
N GLY A 75 34.52 -11.81 -1.29
CA GLY A 75 33.48 -11.09 -0.55
C GLY A 75 32.19 -11.86 -0.28
N LEU A 76 31.96 -13.03 -0.89
CA LEU A 76 30.73 -13.81 -0.70
C LEU A 76 31.02 -15.19 -0.09
N THR A 77 30.40 -15.45 1.06
CA THR A 77 30.46 -16.72 1.77
C THR A 77 29.07 -17.37 1.83
N ILE A 78 28.93 -18.56 1.29
CA ILE A 78 27.70 -19.37 1.39
C ILE A 78 27.81 -20.28 2.61
N VAL A 79 26.77 -20.28 3.43
CA VAL A 79 26.72 -21.01 4.70
C VAL A 79 25.49 -21.91 4.69
N VAL A 80 25.70 -23.22 4.85
CA VAL A 80 24.64 -24.22 4.89
C VAL A 80 24.64 -24.92 6.24
N PRO A 81 23.62 -24.71 7.09
CA PRO A 81 23.47 -25.48 8.31
C PRO A 81 23.17 -26.94 7.99
N HIS A 82 23.86 -27.86 8.66
CA HIS A 82 23.52 -29.28 8.71
C HIS A 82 23.00 -29.61 10.09
N LEU A 83 21.85 -30.26 10.17
CA LEU A 83 21.18 -30.61 11.42
C LEU A 83 20.81 -32.11 11.45
N PRO A 84 20.82 -32.74 12.64
CA PRO A 84 20.26 -34.08 12.80
C PRO A 84 18.78 -34.16 12.40
N ASN A 85 18.35 -35.32 11.88
CA ASN A 85 16.94 -35.62 11.67
C ASN A 85 16.15 -35.71 12.99
N GLY A 86 14.85 -35.40 12.95
CA GLY A 86 13.91 -35.66 14.05
C GLY A 86 13.97 -34.66 15.22
N LEU A 87 14.63 -33.51 15.05
CA LEU A 87 14.62 -32.44 16.04
C LEU A 87 13.22 -31.83 16.21
N THR A 88 12.87 -31.47 17.44
CA THR A 88 11.71 -30.61 17.70
C THR A 88 11.97 -29.19 17.17
N GLU A 89 10.91 -28.43 16.88
CA GLU A 89 11.05 -27.04 16.38
C GLU A 89 11.85 -26.15 17.34
N GLU A 90 11.65 -26.29 18.65
CA GLU A 90 12.41 -25.59 19.69
C GLU A 90 13.90 -25.93 19.62
N THR A 91 14.26 -27.22 19.66
CA THR A 91 15.65 -27.69 19.59
C THR A 91 16.33 -27.28 18.28
N LEU A 92 15.58 -27.30 17.17
CA LEU A 92 16.03 -26.86 15.86
C LEU A 92 16.41 -25.38 15.90
N ASN A 93 15.53 -24.52 16.41
CA ASN A 93 15.77 -23.08 16.47
C ASN A 93 16.92 -22.73 17.43
N GLU A 94 17.02 -23.39 18.59
CA GLU A 94 18.15 -23.23 19.52
C GLU A 94 19.48 -23.65 18.88
N THR A 95 19.48 -24.77 18.16
CA THR A 95 20.68 -25.27 17.46
C THR A 95 21.10 -24.31 16.35
N LEU A 96 20.16 -23.82 15.55
CA LEU A 96 20.45 -22.81 14.53
C LEU A 96 20.99 -21.53 15.16
N GLN A 97 20.34 -21.01 16.20
CA GLN A 97 20.80 -19.81 16.91
C GLN A 97 22.24 -19.97 17.41
N ARG A 98 22.59 -21.13 17.99
CA ARG A 98 23.97 -21.41 18.42
C ARG A 98 24.94 -21.43 17.24
N LEU A 99 24.61 -22.13 16.15
CA LEU A 99 25.47 -22.19 14.97
C LEU A 99 25.68 -20.80 14.35
N ILE A 100 24.63 -19.97 14.30
CA ILE A 100 24.75 -18.58 13.82
C ILE A 100 25.64 -17.74 14.74
N ASN A 101 25.51 -17.87 16.07
CA ASN A 101 26.40 -17.18 16.99
C ASN A 101 27.87 -17.62 16.83
N ASP A 102 28.11 -18.92 16.61
CA ASP A 102 29.44 -19.47 16.34
C ASP A 102 30.02 -18.91 15.03
N LEU A 103 29.19 -18.73 13.98
CA LEU A 103 29.58 -18.08 12.74
C LEU A 103 30.02 -16.63 12.99
N PHE A 104 29.20 -15.85 13.72
CA PHE A 104 29.49 -14.45 14.04
C PHE A 104 30.82 -14.32 14.80
N ALA A 105 31.06 -15.19 15.79
CA ALA A 105 32.29 -15.20 16.55
C ALA A 105 33.51 -15.59 15.70
N ARG A 106 33.40 -16.64 14.87
CA ARG A 106 34.51 -17.13 14.03
C ARG A 106 34.92 -16.15 12.93
N HIS A 107 33.97 -15.40 12.39
CA HIS A 107 34.21 -14.46 11.30
C HIS A 107 34.32 -13.01 11.77
N GLU A 108 34.32 -12.76 13.09
CA GLU A 108 34.45 -11.43 13.69
C GLU A 108 33.38 -10.44 13.18
N ILE A 109 32.13 -10.93 13.07
CA ILE A 109 30.99 -10.13 12.58
C ILE A 109 30.49 -9.24 13.74
N HIS A 110 30.87 -7.96 13.72
CA HIS A 110 30.57 -7.00 14.79
C HIS A 110 29.54 -5.95 14.40
N THR A 111 29.72 -5.32 13.24
CA THR A 111 28.81 -4.32 12.68
C THR A 111 28.23 -4.89 11.40
N TYR A 112 26.92 -5.11 11.36
CA TYR A 112 26.31 -5.89 10.30
C TYR A 112 24.87 -5.49 10.00
N MET A 113 24.46 -5.74 8.76
CA MET A 113 23.09 -5.67 8.27
C MET A 113 22.49 -7.07 8.22
N LEU A 114 21.20 -7.20 8.46
CA LEU A 114 20.47 -8.44 8.20
C LEU A 114 19.60 -8.31 6.95
N TRP A 115 19.72 -9.27 6.03
CA TRP A 115 18.88 -9.37 4.85
C TRP A 115 18.02 -10.62 4.93
N TYR A 116 16.70 -10.49 4.82
CA TYR A 116 15.78 -11.61 4.90
C TYR A 116 15.11 -11.85 3.55
N TYR A 117 15.20 -13.09 3.06
CA TYR A 117 14.33 -13.62 2.00
C TYR A 117 13.23 -14.52 2.57
N THR A 118 13.26 -14.81 3.88
CA THR A 118 12.25 -15.66 4.53
C THR A 118 11.97 -15.18 5.96
N PRO A 119 10.69 -14.97 6.32
CA PRO A 119 10.30 -14.68 7.70
C PRO A 119 10.63 -15.81 8.68
N MET A 120 10.79 -17.05 8.20
CA MET A 120 11.10 -18.20 9.08
C MET A 120 12.41 -18.03 9.86
N ALA A 121 13.37 -17.29 9.29
CA ALA A 121 14.64 -17.05 9.95
C ALA A 121 14.52 -16.25 11.26
N LEU A 122 13.42 -15.51 11.47
CA LEU A 122 13.17 -14.81 12.72
C LEU A 122 13.18 -15.74 13.93
N ASN A 123 12.78 -17.01 13.77
CA ASN A 123 12.70 -17.96 14.87
C ASN A 123 14.03 -18.17 15.61
N PHE A 124 15.18 -17.96 14.96
CA PHE A 124 16.51 -18.17 15.54
C PHE A 124 17.43 -16.95 15.41
N THR A 125 16.90 -15.79 15.01
CA THR A 125 17.69 -14.56 14.79
C THR A 125 17.21 -13.35 15.60
N ARG A 126 16.14 -13.49 16.40
CA ARG A 126 15.53 -12.36 17.12
C ARG A 126 16.52 -11.59 18.01
N HIS A 127 17.50 -12.28 18.58
CA HIS A 127 18.50 -11.76 19.51
C HIS A 127 19.58 -10.91 18.84
N LEU A 128 19.72 -10.99 17.51
CA LEU A 128 20.70 -10.24 16.74
C LEU A 128 20.34 -8.74 16.72
N LYS A 129 21.36 -7.87 16.75
CA LYS A 129 21.22 -6.40 16.80
C LYS A 129 21.95 -5.74 15.62
N PRO A 130 21.40 -5.83 14.41
CA PRO A 130 22.02 -5.21 13.24
C PRO A 130 21.91 -3.69 13.26
N VAL A 131 22.71 -3.04 12.41
CA VAL A 131 22.59 -1.61 12.12
C VAL A 131 21.43 -1.30 11.17
N VAL A 132 21.08 -2.24 10.29
CA VAL A 132 19.95 -2.18 9.35
C VAL A 132 19.35 -3.57 9.14
N VAL A 133 18.02 -3.66 9.09
CA VAL A 133 17.25 -4.84 8.69
C VAL A 133 16.59 -4.61 7.33
N ILE A 134 16.85 -5.50 6.38
CA ILE A 134 16.30 -5.49 5.03
C ILE A 134 15.42 -6.73 4.88
N TYR A 135 14.17 -6.55 4.45
CA TYR A 135 13.30 -7.64 4.04
C TYR A 135 13.06 -7.58 2.53
N ASP A 136 13.65 -8.50 1.76
CA ASP A 136 13.39 -8.62 0.31
C ASP A 136 12.26 -9.64 0.09
N CYS A 137 11.03 -9.13 0.14
CA CYS A 137 9.79 -9.85 -0.12
C CYS A 137 9.66 -10.07 -1.64
N MET A 138 10.39 -11.05 -2.16
CA MET A 138 10.40 -11.34 -3.60
C MET A 138 9.15 -12.09 -4.08
N ASP A 139 8.58 -12.94 -3.22
CA ASP A 139 7.40 -13.77 -3.48
C ASP A 139 6.46 -13.72 -2.27
N GLU A 140 5.17 -13.93 -2.49
CA GLU A 140 4.19 -14.12 -1.41
C GLU A 140 4.25 -15.57 -0.89
N LEU A 141 5.25 -15.84 -0.06
CA LEU A 141 5.52 -17.20 0.46
C LEU A 141 4.33 -17.80 1.22
N THR A 142 3.43 -16.97 1.76
CA THR A 142 2.22 -17.45 2.47
C THR A 142 1.19 -18.09 1.54
N LEU A 143 1.28 -17.86 0.23
CA LEU A 143 0.39 -18.44 -0.80
C LEU A 143 0.97 -19.71 -1.46
N PHE A 144 2.18 -20.12 -1.10
CA PHE A 144 2.77 -21.34 -1.63
C PHE A 144 2.09 -22.57 -1.02
N LYS A 145 2.04 -23.67 -1.78
CA LYS A 145 1.41 -24.89 -1.28
C LYS A 145 2.14 -25.41 -0.04
N ASN A 146 1.37 -25.74 0.99
CA ASN A 146 1.85 -26.18 2.30
C ASN A 146 2.69 -25.13 3.06
N ALA A 147 2.49 -23.84 2.81
CA ALA A 147 3.12 -22.79 3.61
C ALA A 147 2.80 -22.97 5.12
N PRO A 148 3.80 -22.90 6.02
CA PRO A 148 3.56 -23.04 7.45
C PRO A 148 2.60 -21.96 7.98
N ALA A 149 1.65 -22.33 8.83
CA ALA A 149 0.68 -21.37 9.39
C ALA A 149 1.34 -20.23 10.19
N ALA A 150 2.51 -20.48 10.78
CA ALA A 150 3.29 -19.48 11.50
C ALA A 150 3.89 -18.40 10.58
N LEU A 151 4.05 -18.69 9.28
CA LEU A 151 4.75 -17.82 8.33
C LEU A 151 4.12 -16.43 8.25
N LYS A 152 2.77 -16.36 8.24
CA LYS A 152 2.05 -15.08 8.23
C LYS A 152 2.33 -14.23 9.46
N LYS A 153 2.42 -14.85 10.65
CA LYS A 153 2.74 -14.13 11.91
C LYS A 153 4.19 -13.64 11.89
N LEU A 154 5.11 -14.47 11.44
CA LEU A 154 6.52 -14.11 11.31
C LEU A 154 6.72 -13.01 10.27
N GLU A 155 5.95 -13.01 9.18
CA GLU A 155 6.04 -11.97 8.16
C GLU A 155 5.62 -10.60 8.74
N VAL A 156 4.51 -10.55 9.47
CA VAL A 156 4.08 -9.31 10.16
C VAL A 156 5.15 -8.83 11.14
N GLU A 157 5.77 -9.75 11.91
CA GLU A 157 6.89 -9.39 12.79
C GLU A 157 8.08 -8.85 11.98
N LEU A 158 8.44 -9.48 10.86
CA LEU A 158 9.56 -9.05 10.03
C LEU A 158 9.32 -7.67 9.41
N PHE A 159 8.11 -7.40 8.92
CA PHE A 159 7.71 -6.07 8.47
C PHE A 159 7.89 -5.02 9.56
N SER A 160 7.53 -5.34 10.81
CA SER A 160 7.69 -4.40 11.94
C SER A 160 9.15 -4.13 12.33
N ARG A 161 10.05 -5.07 12.00
CA ARG A 161 11.49 -5.02 12.33
C ARG A 161 12.36 -4.49 11.21
N ALA A 162 11.88 -4.52 9.97
CA ALA A 162 12.60 -4.03 8.82
C ALA A 162 12.81 -2.52 8.90
N ASP A 163 13.96 -2.04 8.46
CA ASP A 163 14.19 -0.62 8.15
C ASP A 163 13.85 -0.36 6.67
N LEU A 164 14.07 -1.37 5.82
CA LEU A 164 13.79 -1.35 4.39
C LEU A 164 13.07 -2.64 3.98
N VAL A 165 12.03 -2.50 3.16
CA VAL A 165 11.38 -3.61 2.48
C VAL A 165 11.53 -3.43 0.98
N PHE A 166 11.98 -4.48 0.31
CA PHE A 166 12.01 -4.55 -1.15
C PHE A 166 10.99 -5.57 -1.63
N THR A 167 10.29 -5.26 -2.72
CA THR A 167 9.39 -6.22 -3.37
C THR A 167 9.91 -6.60 -4.75
N GLY A 168 9.69 -7.86 -5.13
CA GLY A 168 10.17 -8.42 -6.40
C GLY A 168 9.32 -8.06 -7.62
N GLY A 169 8.14 -7.46 -7.43
CA GLY A 169 7.17 -7.16 -8.47
C GLY A 169 6.20 -6.04 -8.10
N GLN A 170 5.52 -5.50 -9.09
CA GLN A 170 4.59 -4.37 -8.97
C GLN A 170 3.29 -4.78 -8.27
N SER A 171 2.70 -5.90 -8.65
CA SER A 171 1.50 -6.43 -7.98
C SER A 171 1.75 -6.73 -6.50
N LEU A 172 2.93 -7.25 -6.17
CA LEU A 172 3.34 -7.50 -4.78
C LEU A 172 3.58 -6.18 -4.02
N TYR A 173 4.23 -5.20 -4.66
CA TYR A 173 4.40 -3.86 -4.10
C TYR A 173 3.06 -3.24 -3.71
N GLU A 174 2.07 -3.28 -4.62
CA GLU A 174 0.75 -2.67 -4.42
C GLU A 174 0.02 -3.21 -3.20
N VAL A 175 0.21 -4.49 -2.86
CA VAL A 175 -0.43 -5.10 -1.67
C VAL A 175 0.40 -4.97 -0.39
N LYS A 176 1.72 -4.79 -0.50
CA LYS A 176 2.64 -4.70 0.66
C LYS A 176 2.99 -3.26 1.05
N CYS A 177 2.87 -2.27 0.16
CA CYS A 177 3.28 -0.88 0.42
C CYS A 177 2.52 -0.20 1.56
N HIS A 178 1.37 -0.75 1.95
CA HIS A 178 0.58 -0.28 3.09
C HIS A 178 1.02 -0.88 4.44
N GLN A 179 1.89 -1.88 4.44
CA GLN A 179 2.29 -2.64 5.63
C GLN A 179 3.57 -2.09 6.28
N HIS A 180 4.35 -1.26 5.57
CA HIS A 180 5.58 -0.65 6.07
C HIS A 180 5.86 0.70 5.39
N PRO A 181 6.41 1.71 6.10
CA PRO A 181 6.62 3.06 5.56
C PRO A 181 7.73 3.14 4.50
N SER A 182 8.63 2.17 4.44
CA SER A 182 9.75 2.12 3.49
C SER A 182 9.70 0.82 2.70
N VAL A 183 8.73 0.73 1.78
CA VAL A 183 8.58 -0.38 0.84
C VAL A 183 8.93 0.16 -0.54
N HIS A 184 9.81 -0.54 -1.27
CA HIS A 184 10.28 -0.12 -2.59
C HIS A 184 10.12 -1.25 -3.60
N CYS A 185 9.56 -0.92 -4.76
CA CYS A 185 9.35 -1.86 -5.85
C CYS A 185 10.61 -2.00 -6.69
N PHE A 186 11.16 -3.21 -6.77
CA PHE A 186 12.27 -3.55 -7.65
C PHE A 186 11.88 -4.79 -8.48
N PRO A 187 11.16 -4.60 -9.60
CA PRO A 187 10.79 -5.70 -10.49
C PRO A 187 11.99 -6.47 -11.03
N SER A 188 11.73 -7.58 -11.71
CA SER A 188 12.77 -8.35 -12.39
C SER A 188 13.58 -7.51 -13.40
N SER A 189 14.91 -7.57 -13.26
CA SER A 189 15.89 -6.93 -14.16
C SER A 189 16.63 -7.97 -15.01
N ILE A 190 17.51 -7.49 -15.89
CA ILE A 190 18.16 -8.32 -16.90
C ILE A 190 19.66 -8.07 -16.99
N ASP A 191 20.40 -9.12 -17.37
CA ASP A 191 21.75 -9.04 -17.90
C ASP A 191 21.67 -9.07 -19.44
N VAL A 192 21.55 -7.88 -20.04
CA VAL A 192 21.33 -7.74 -21.49
C VAL A 192 22.53 -8.29 -22.28
N ALA A 193 23.74 -8.11 -21.78
CA ALA A 193 24.94 -8.63 -22.44
C ALA A 193 24.95 -10.17 -22.43
N HIS A 194 24.55 -10.79 -21.32
CA HIS A 194 24.46 -12.23 -21.22
C HIS A 194 23.43 -12.83 -22.19
N PHE A 195 22.17 -12.41 -22.11
CA PHE A 195 21.10 -12.98 -22.93
C PHE A 195 21.08 -12.48 -24.37
N GLY A 196 21.61 -11.28 -24.63
CA GLY A 196 21.77 -10.73 -25.98
C GLY A 196 22.63 -11.60 -26.90
N GLN A 197 23.50 -12.46 -26.33
CA GLN A 197 24.24 -13.47 -27.10
C GLN A 197 23.32 -14.38 -27.92
N ALA A 198 22.11 -14.65 -27.44
CA ALA A 198 21.13 -15.53 -28.09
C ALA A 198 20.58 -14.96 -29.41
N ARG A 199 20.84 -13.69 -29.71
CA ARG A 199 20.50 -13.05 -30.99
C ARG A 199 21.45 -13.46 -32.12
N ASN A 200 22.62 -13.97 -31.78
CA ASN A 200 23.60 -14.45 -32.76
C ASN A 200 23.34 -15.93 -33.07
N GLU A 201 23.86 -16.39 -34.21
CA GLU A 201 23.92 -17.81 -34.52
C GLU A 201 24.96 -18.50 -33.62
N LEU A 202 24.47 -19.11 -32.53
CA LEU A 202 25.28 -19.91 -31.62
C LEU A 202 25.21 -21.39 -32.00
N ALA A 203 26.28 -22.14 -31.73
CA ALA A 203 26.29 -23.58 -31.95
C ALA A 203 25.25 -24.27 -31.03
N GLU A 204 24.34 -25.05 -31.62
CA GLU A 204 23.25 -25.66 -30.85
C GLU A 204 23.76 -26.75 -29.89
N PRO A 205 23.23 -26.85 -28.67
CA PRO A 205 23.58 -27.91 -27.73
C PRO A 205 23.16 -29.28 -28.27
N ALA A 206 23.94 -30.33 -28.00
CA ALA A 206 23.73 -31.66 -28.57
C ALA A 206 22.34 -32.26 -28.28
N ASP A 207 21.76 -31.97 -27.12
CA ASP A 207 20.44 -32.44 -26.70
C ASP A 207 19.27 -31.57 -27.21
N GLN A 208 19.54 -30.44 -27.86
CA GLN A 208 18.56 -29.62 -28.58
C GLN A 208 18.70 -29.74 -30.10
N ALA A 209 19.92 -29.95 -30.61
CA ALA A 209 20.25 -29.86 -32.03
C ALA A 209 19.41 -30.78 -32.95
N GLN A 210 18.95 -31.92 -32.45
CA GLN A 210 18.15 -32.87 -33.21
C GLN A 210 16.63 -32.63 -33.12
N ILE A 211 16.19 -31.69 -32.29
CA ILE A 211 14.77 -31.36 -32.14
C ILE A 211 14.32 -30.54 -33.37
N PRO A 212 13.25 -30.92 -34.09
CA PRO A 212 12.80 -30.16 -35.25
C PRO A 212 12.20 -28.79 -34.88
N HIS A 213 12.11 -27.89 -35.86
CA HIS A 213 11.42 -26.60 -35.74
C HIS A 213 9.95 -26.69 -36.22
N PRO A 214 9.04 -25.84 -35.72
CA PRO A 214 9.29 -24.75 -34.78
C PRO A 214 9.46 -25.23 -33.33
N ARG A 215 10.39 -24.59 -32.61
CA ARG A 215 10.72 -24.88 -31.20
C ARG A 215 10.15 -23.80 -30.29
N LEU A 216 9.33 -24.22 -29.34
CA LEU A 216 8.74 -23.37 -28.31
C LEU A 216 9.36 -23.71 -26.97
N GLY A 217 10.15 -22.78 -26.44
CA GLY A 217 10.99 -23.07 -25.28
C GLY A 217 10.51 -22.44 -23.99
N PHE A 218 10.83 -23.09 -22.89
CA PHE A 218 10.75 -22.53 -21.54
C PHE A 218 12.01 -22.93 -20.79
N PHE A 219 12.63 -21.98 -20.08
CA PHE A 219 13.55 -22.31 -19.00
C PHE A 219 13.05 -21.85 -17.63
N GLY A 220 13.30 -22.66 -16.60
CA GLY A 220 12.91 -22.35 -15.24
C GLY A 220 12.52 -23.58 -14.43
N VAL A 221 12.13 -23.35 -13.19
CA VAL A 221 11.65 -24.43 -12.32
C VAL A 221 10.28 -24.89 -12.82
N ILE A 222 10.13 -26.21 -13.04
CA ILE A 222 8.85 -26.83 -13.36
C ILE A 222 8.25 -27.36 -12.05
N ASP A 223 7.34 -26.59 -11.48
CA ASP A 223 6.63 -26.88 -10.24
C ASP A 223 5.13 -26.54 -10.35
N GLU A 224 4.44 -26.36 -9.22
CA GLU A 224 3.01 -26.01 -9.17
C GLU A 224 2.63 -24.70 -9.85
N ARG A 225 3.60 -23.85 -10.17
CA ARG A 225 3.40 -22.62 -10.94
C ARG A 225 3.36 -22.89 -12.44
N PHE A 226 3.77 -24.06 -12.92
CA PHE A 226 3.81 -24.39 -14.35
C PHE A 226 2.48 -25.03 -14.79
N ASP A 227 1.89 -24.55 -15.89
CA ASP A 227 0.63 -25.06 -16.43
C ASP A 227 0.87 -26.28 -17.33
N LEU A 228 0.87 -27.46 -16.69
CA LEU A 228 1.01 -28.74 -17.40
C LEU A 228 -0.17 -29.03 -18.33
N HIS A 229 -1.37 -28.51 -18.02
CA HIS A 229 -2.56 -28.73 -18.86
C HIS A 229 -2.49 -27.91 -20.14
N LEU A 230 -2.05 -26.65 -20.05
CA LEU A 230 -1.79 -25.82 -21.21
C LEU A 230 -0.71 -26.44 -22.10
N LEU A 231 0.42 -26.89 -21.52
CA LEU A 231 1.48 -27.56 -22.28
C LEU A 231 0.96 -28.80 -23.04
N GLU A 232 0.23 -29.70 -22.36
CA GLU A 232 -0.34 -30.90 -22.98
C GLU A 232 -1.33 -30.55 -24.10
N GLY A 233 -2.20 -29.57 -23.85
CA GLY A 233 -3.20 -29.12 -24.82
C GLY A 233 -2.57 -28.51 -26.07
N LEU A 234 -1.50 -27.71 -25.92
CA LEU A 234 -0.75 -27.15 -27.04
C LEU A 234 -0.05 -28.24 -27.85
N ALA A 235 0.64 -29.16 -27.17
CA ALA A 235 1.33 -30.27 -27.81
C ALA A 235 0.38 -31.21 -28.55
N GLN A 236 -0.85 -31.37 -28.06
CA GLN A 236 -1.90 -32.11 -28.75
C GLN A 236 -2.48 -31.35 -29.95
N ALA A 237 -2.68 -30.04 -29.83
CA ALA A 237 -3.30 -29.21 -30.88
C ALA A 237 -2.39 -29.00 -32.09
N ARG A 238 -1.07 -29.01 -31.88
CA ARG A 238 -0.04 -28.79 -32.92
C ARG A 238 1.09 -29.85 -32.79
N PRO A 239 0.88 -31.08 -33.31
CA PRO A 239 1.88 -32.16 -33.21
C PRO A 239 3.23 -31.87 -33.89
N GLU A 240 3.24 -30.93 -34.83
CA GLU A 240 4.42 -30.45 -35.57
C GLU A 240 5.24 -29.40 -34.80
N TRP A 241 4.72 -28.87 -33.71
CA TRP A 241 5.43 -27.93 -32.83
C TRP A 241 6.18 -28.68 -31.73
N HIS A 242 7.43 -28.30 -31.46
CA HIS A 242 8.28 -28.97 -30.48
C HIS A 242 8.50 -28.11 -29.23
N PHE A 243 8.08 -28.61 -28.07
CA PHE A 243 8.14 -27.90 -26.79
C PHE A 243 9.43 -28.27 -26.05
N VAL A 244 10.33 -27.32 -25.85
CA VAL A 244 11.65 -27.53 -25.25
C VAL A 244 11.68 -27.01 -23.81
N MET A 245 11.59 -27.92 -22.84
CA MET A 245 11.49 -27.62 -21.42
C MET A 245 12.86 -27.79 -20.73
N VAL A 246 13.43 -26.68 -20.27
CA VAL A 246 14.77 -26.62 -19.65
C VAL A 246 14.64 -26.24 -18.16
N GLY A 247 14.99 -27.15 -17.27
CA GLY A 247 15.04 -26.85 -15.84
C GLY A 247 14.70 -28.03 -14.93
N PRO A 248 14.81 -27.85 -13.61
CA PRO A 248 14.51 -28.89 -12.65
C PRO A 248 13.00 -29.06 -12.46
N VAL A 249 12.56 -30.30 -12.32
CA VAL A 249 11.19 -30.65 -11.88
C VAL A 249 11.20 -30.82 -10.37
N VAL A 250 10.46 -30.00 -9.64
CA VAL A 250 10.42 -30.03 -8.17
C VAL A 250 9.01 -29.83 -7.65
N LYS A 251 8.75 -30.28 -6.42
CA LYS A 251 7.46 -30.16 -5.70
C LYS A 251 6.26 -30.86 -6.36
N ILE A 252 6.38 -31.30 -7.60
CA ILE A 252 5.40 -32.07 -8.35
C ILE A 252 5.93 -33.48 -8.64
N ASN A 253 5.02 -34.42 -8.86
CA ASN A 253 5.38 -35.79 -9.20
C ASN A 253 5.78 -35.87 -10.68
N THR A 254 6.99 -36.35 -11.01
CA THR A 254 7.45 -36.45 -12.41
C THR A 254 6.56 -37.35 -13.26
N ALA A 255 5.80 -38.27 -12.65
CA ALA A 255 4.83 -39.09 -13.34
C ALA A 255 3.62 -38.31 -13.88
N THR A 256 3.34 -37.11 -13.37
CA THR A 256 2.25 -36.24 -13.85
C THR A 256 2.66 -35.32 -14.98
N LEU A 257 3.95 -35.32 -15.37
CA LEU A 257 4.40 -34.54 -16.51
C LEU A 257 3.74 -35.07 -17.79
N PRO A 258 3.23 -34.18 -18.65
CA PRO A 258 2.72 -34.59 -19.94
C PRO A 258 3.83 -35.22 -20.80
N LYS A 259 3.51 -36.34 -21.46
CA LYS A 259 4.44 -37.14 -22.26
C LYS A 259 3.88 -37.31 -23.67
N ARG A 260 4.42 -36.54 -24.61
CA ARG A 260 4.13 -36.64 -26.05
C ARG A 260 5.44 -36.56 -26.82
N ASP A 261 5.48 -37.10 -28.04
CA ASP A 261 6.69 -37.17 -28.87
C ASP A 261 7.28 -35.78 -29.20
N ASN A 262 6.47 -34.74 -29.08
CA ASN A 262 6.85 -33.35 -29.33
C ASN A 262 7.11 -32.53 -28.06
N ILE A 263 7.18 -33.14 -26.87
CA ILE A 263 7.59 -32.47 -25.61
C ILE A 263 8.94 -33.01 -25.16
N HIS A 264 9.91 -32.13 -24.98
CA HIS A 264 11.30 -32.46 -24.70
C HIS A 264 11.75 -31.87 -23.36
N TYR A 265 11.91 -32.70 -22.33
CA TYR A 265 12.45 -32.27 -21.04
C TYR A 265 13.97 -32.49 -21.01
N LEU A 266 14.74 -31.39 -21.14
CA LEU A 266 16.20 -31.45 -21.25
C LEU A 266 16.93 -31.37 -19.90
N GLY A 267 16.17 -31.27 -18.81
CA GLY A 267 16.69 -31.16 -17.45
C GLY A 267 17.33 -29.80 -17.16
N SER A 268 18.04 -29.71 -16.04
CA SER A 268 18.65 -28.45 -15.58
C SER A 268 19.88 -28.07 -16.40
N LYS A 269 20.05 -26.76 -16.64
CA LYS A 269 21.22 -26.16 -17.30
C LYS A 269 21.75 -25.02 -16.44
N SER A 270 23.05 -24.77 -16.53
CA SER A 270 23.65 -23.62 -15.85
C SER A 270 23.17 -22.31 -16.46
N TYR A 271 23.24 -21.22 -15.69
CA TYR A 271 22.86 -19.89 -16.18
C TYR A 271 23.66 -19.48 -17.43
N GLN A 272 24.92 -19.89 -17.50
CA GLN A 272 25.82 -19.63 -18.62
C GLN A 272 25.38 -20.31 -19.93
N GLU A 273 24.72 -21.47 -19.83
CA GLU A 273 24.26 -22.23 -21.00
C GLU A 273 22.95 -21.71 -21.57
N LEU A 274 22.12 -21.02 -20.78
CA LEU A 274 20.76 -20.63 -21.18
C LEU A 274 20.67 -19.83 -22.49
N PRO A 275 21.56 -18.85 -22.79
CA PRO A 275 21.51 -18.13 -24.07
C PRO A 275 21.68 -19.05 -25.29
N VAL A 276 22.44 -20.13 -25.17
CA VAL A 276 22.69 -21.09 -26.26
C VAL A 276 21.45 -21.94 -26.55
N TYR A 277 20.69 -22.30 -25.51
CA TYR A 277 19.39 -22.95 -25.71
C TYR A 277 18.39 -21.97 -26.31
N LEU A 278 18.30 -20.76 -25.74
CA LEU A 278 17.40 -19.71 -26.17
C LEU A 278 17.60 -19.36 -27.65
N SER A 279 18.84 -19.29 -28.14
CA SER A 279 19.14 -18.95 -29.54
C SER A 279 18.50 -19.90 -30.54
N GLY A 280 18.33 -21.17 -30.18
CA GLY A 280 17.71 -22.19 -31.01
C GLY A 280 16.18 -22.24 -30.94
N TRP A 281 15.51 -21.34 -30.20
CA TRP A 281 14.04 -21.29 -30.12
C TRP A 281 13.43 -20.31 -31.12
N ASP A 282 12.22 -20.62 -31.58
CA ASP A 282 11.43 -19.72 -32.41
C ASP A 282 10.55 -18.80 -31.55
N ILE A 283 9.94 -19.37 -30.50
CA ILE A 283 9.06 -18.68 -29.55
C ILE A 283 9.44 -19.08 -28.14
N ALA A 284 9.44 -18.14 -27.21
CA ALA A 284 9.59 -18.41 -25.78
C ALA A 284 8.22 -18.40 -25.09
N LEU A 285 8.00 -19.36 -24.19
CA LEU A 285 6.74 -19.54 -23.47
C LEU A 285 6.92 -19.19 -21.99
N LEU A 286 5.87 -18.59 -21.42
CA LEU A 286 5.68 -18.41 -19.98
C LEU A 286 4.33 -19.03 -19.58
N PRO A 287 4.21 -20.36 -19.59
CA PRO A 287 2.94 -21.06 -19.34
C PRO A 287 2.72 -21.20 -17.84
N PHE A 288 2.51 -20.10 -17.13
CA PHE A 288 2.25 -20.14 -15.70
C PHE A 288 0.80 -20.52 -15.40
N ALA A 289 0.60 -21.48 -14.51
CA ALA A 289 -0.70 -21.88 -14.02
C ALA A 289 -1.30 -20.73 -13.21
N ARG A 290 -2.51 -20.28 -13.53
CA ARG A 290 -3.17 -19.17 -12.84
C ARG A 290 -3.72 -19.61 -11.48
N ASN A 291 -2.87 -19.59 -10.46
CA ASN A 291 -3.22 -19.97 -9.10
C ASN A 291 -2.62 -18.99 -8.06
N ASP A 292 -2.85 -19.25 -6.77
CA ASP A 292 -2.38 -18.38 -5.69
C ASP A 292 -0.84 -18.19 -5.71
N ALA A 293 -0.08 -19.21 -6.08
CA ALA A 293 1.38 -19.16 -6.11
C ALA A 293 1.95 -18.33 -7.27
N THR A 294 1.15 -18.02 -8.29
CA THR A 294 1.55 -17.15 -9.42
C THR A 294 0.88 -15.78 -9.37
N ARG A 295 0.07 -15.49 -8.35
CA ARG A 295 -0.70 -14.25 -8.27
C ARG A 295 0.18 -13.00 -8.19
N PHE A 296 1.33 -13.11 -7.50
CA PHE A 296 2.23 -11.99 -7.21
C PHE A 296 3.66 -12.24 -7.70
N ILE A 297 3.84 -13.03 -8.75
CA ILE A 297 5.17 -13.30 -9.31
C ILE A 297 5.55 -12.25 -10.35
N SER A 298 6.84 -11.90 -10.39
CA SER A 298 7.44 -11.10 -11.45
C SER A 298 8.53 -11.92 -12.14
N PRO A 299 8.23 -12.64 -13.23
CA PRO A 299 9.15 -13.62 -13.80
C PRO A 299 10.41 -12.97 -14.41
N THR A 300 11.59 -13.37 -13.94
CA THR A 300 12.87 -12.92 -14.55
C THR A 300 12.97 -13.31 -16.02
N LYS A 301 12.30 -14.40 -16.41
CA LYS A 301 12.34 -14.95 -17.77
C LYS A 301 11.80 -14.00 -18.82
N THR A 302 10.84 -13.14 -18.46
CA THR A 302 10.22 -12.21 -19.40
C THR A 302 11.26 -11.29 -20.04
N PRO A 303 12.03 -10.48 -19.29
CA PRO A 303 13.08 -9.68 -19.90
C PRO A 303 14.27 -10.51 -20.43
N GLU A 304 14.51 -11.72 -19.92
CA GLU A 304 15.55 -12.63 -20.45
C GLU A 304 15.27 -13.08 -21.88
N TYR A 305 14.04 -13.50 -22.17
CA TYR A 305 13.63 -13.91 -23.52
C TYR A 305 13.60 -12.73 -24.50
N LEU A 306 13.12 -11.58 -24.04
CA LEU A 306 13.10 -10.34 -24.82
C LEU A 306 14.53 -9.86 -25.15
N ALA A 307 15.44 -9.91 -24.18
CA ALA A 307 16.86 -9.61 -24.41
C ALA A 307 17.49 -10.58 -25.43
N GLY A 308 17.10 -11.86 -25.41
CA GLY A 308 17.50 -12.83 -26.43
C GLY A 308 16.85 -12.64 -27.81
N GLY A 309 15.97 -11.65 -27.99
CA GLY A 309 15.28 -11.36 -29.24
C GLY A 309 14.25 -12.41 -29.63
N LYS A 310 13.68 -13.12 -28.65
CA LYS A 310 12.68 -14.17 -28.86
C LYS A 310 11.27 -13.66 -28.58
N PRO A 311 10.32 -13.75 -29.54
CA PRO A 311 8.93 -13.43 -29.27
C PRO A 311 8.40 -14.30 -28.13
N VAL A 312 7.59 -13.70 -27.25
CA VAL A 312 7.14 -14.34 -26.01
C VAL A 312 5.62 -14.44 -26.00
N VAL A 313 5.13 -15.62 -25.62
CA VAL A 313 3.71 -15.83 -25.28
C VAL A 313 3.61 -16.24 -23.82
N SER A 314 2.76 -15.55 -23.06
CA SER A 314 2.57 -15.76 -21.62
C SER A 314 1.10 -15.94 -21.28
N THR A 315 0.82 -16.75 -20.27
CA THR A 315 -0.46 -16.62 -19.55
C THR A 315 -0.54 -15.27 -18.84
N SER A 316 -1.75 -14.85 -18.45
CA SER A 316 -2.05 -13.54 -17.86
C SER A 316 -1.54 -13.36 -16.42
N ILE A 317 -0.22 -13.44 -16.24
CA ILE A 317 0.45 -13.02 -15.01
C ILE A 317 0.45 -11.50 -14.94
N GLN A 318 -0.01 -10.93 -13.83
CA GLN A 318 -0.24 -9.48 -13.67
C GLN A 318 0.99 -8.64 -14.03
N ASP A 319 2.17 -9.02 -13.53
CA ASP A 319 3.46 -8.35 -13.80
C ASP A 319 4.04 -8.64 -15.21
N VAL A 320 3.40 -9.51 -15.99
CA VAL A 320 3.71 -9.72 -17.41
C VAL A 320 2.72 -8.94 -18.29
N VAL A 321 1.43 -8.94 -17.93
CA VAL A 321 0.41 -8.10 -18.59
C VAL A 321 0.80 -6.65 -18.50
N TYR A 322 1.09 -6.16 -17.29
CA TYR A 322 1.63 -4.83 -17.06
C TYR A 322 3.11 -4.93 -16.67
N PRO A 323 4.05 -4.31 -17.42
CA PRO A 323 3.82 -3.47 -18.60
C PRO A 323 3.90 -4.21 -19.96
N TYR A 324 4.42 -5.43 -20.01
CA TYR A 324 4.89 -6.02 -21.27
C TYR A 324 3.77 -6.36 -22.26
N GLY A 325 2.63 -6.85 -21.77
CA GLY A 325 1.45 -7.14 -22.58
C GLY A 325 0.78 -5.86 -23.11
N GLU A 326 0.61 -4.86 -22.26
CA GLU A 326 0.01 -3.56 -22.65
C GLU A 326 0.85 -2.81 -23.69
N GLN A 327 2.18 -2.93 -23.59
CA GLN A 327 3.11 -2.37 -24.58
C GLN A 327 3.32 -3.27 -25.81
N GLN A 328 2.55 -4.35 -25.93
CA GLN A 328 2.61 -5.30 -27.06
C GLN A 328 3.97 -5.99 -27.26
N LEU A 329 4.84 -5.97 -26.24
CA LEU A 329 6.14 -6.65 -26.25
C LEU A 329 6.00 -8.17 -26.06
N VAL A 330 4.98 -8.58 -25.30
CA VAL A 330 4.63 -9.98 -25.01
C VAL A 330 3.18 -10.22 -25.43
N ARG A 331 2.88 -11.37 -26.04
CA ARG A 331 1.49 -11.78 -26.31
C ARG A 331 0.91 -12.48 -25.08
N ILE A 332 -0.27 -12.06 -24.66
CA ILE A 332 -0.98 -12.65 -23.52
C ILE A 332 -2.07 -13.59 -24.03
N ALA A 333 -2.02 -14.85 -23.62
CA ALA A 333 -3.00 -15.87 -24.00
C ALA A 333 -3.16 -16.90 -22.87
N ASP A 334 -4.40 -17.18 -22.49
CA ASP A 334 -4.72 -18.05 -21.34
C ASP A 334 -5.22 -19.44 -21.72
N THR A 335 -5.71 -19.60 -22.94
CA THR A 335 -6.28 -20.86 -23.41
C THR A 335 -5.40 -21.48 -24.49
N VAL A 336 -5.55 -22.79 -24.71
CA VAL A 336 -4.87 -23.50 -25.80
C VAL A 336 -5.15 -22.82 -27.14
N THR A 337 -6.42 -22.48 -27.42
CA THR A 337 -6.83 -21.86 -28.68
C THR A 337 -6.21 -20.47 -28.88
N ASP A 338 -6.27 -19.61 -27.88
CA ASP A 338 -5.71 -18.27 -27.96
C ASP A 338 -4.18 -18.31 -28.09
N THR A 339 -3.55 -19.24 -27.38
CA THR A 339 -2.10 -19.41 -27.39
C THR A 339 -1.62 -19.93 -28.74
N VAL A 340 -2.32 -20.92 -29.32
CA VAL A 340 -2.06 -21.39 -30.69
C VAL A 340 -2.17 -20.23 -31.68
N THR A 341 -3.23 -19.44 -31.58
CA THR A 341 -3.47 -18.30 -32.47
C THR A 341 -2.34 -17.28 -32.37
N ALA A 342 -1.95 -16.90 -31.15
CA ALA A 342 -0.86 -15.96 -30.91
C ALA A 342 0.48 -16.48 -31.45
N ILE A 343 0.77 -17.78 -31.28
CA ILE A 343 2.01 -18.39 -31.81
C ILE A 343 2.00 -18.40 -33.34
N GLU A 344 0.89 -18.78 -33.98
CA GLU A 344 0.78 -18.77 -35.45
C GLU A 344 0.99 -17.38 -36.03
N GLU A 345 0.39 -16.36 -35.41
CA GLU A 345 0.60 -14.96 -35.79
C GLU A 345 2.06 -14.54 -35.67
N LEU A 346 2.72 -14.91 -34.56
CA LEU A 346 4.14 -14.60 -34.34
C LEU A 346 5.06 -15.32 -35.33
N LEU A 347 4.78 -16.59 -35.66
CA LEU A 347 5.53 -17.37 -36.66
C LEU A 347 5.31 -16.84 -38.09
N ALA A 348 4.17 -16.23 -38.36
CA ALA A 348 3.84 -15.64 -39.67
C ALA A 348 4.38 -14.20 -39.86
N GLN A 349 5.01 -13.60 -38.84
CA GLN A 349 5.53 -12.22 -38.93
C GLN A 349 6.60 -12.07 -40.01
N THR A 350 6.55 -10.95 -40.72
CA THR A 350 7.60 -10.59 -41.67
C THR A 350 8.87 -10.17 -40.92
N GLY A 351 10.02 -10.23 -41.62
CA GLY A 351 11.30 -9.78 -41.05
C GLY A 351 11.29 -8.31 -40.62
N GLU A 352 10.52 -7.46 -41.30
CA GLU A 352 10.34 -6.04 -40.96
C GLU A 352 9.54 -5.88 -39.65
N GLN A 353 8.41 -6.58 -39.52
CA GLN A 353 7.60 -6.56 -38.29
C GLN A 353 8.42 -7.04 -37.08
N LYS A 354 9.21 -8.10 -37.26
CA LYS A 354 10.10 -8.62 -36.21
C LYS A 354 11.20 -7.61 -35.85
N ALA A 355 11.77 -6.92 -36.82
CA ALA A 355 12.79 -5.89 -36.58
C ALA A 355 12.21 -4.66 -35.86
N ASP A 356 11.00 -4.22 -36.20
CA ASP A 356 10.29 -3.14 -35.52
C ASP A 356 9.97 -3.51 -34.06
N TRP A 357 9.44 -4.71 -33.84
CA TRP A 357 9.19 -5.23 -32.48
C TRP A 357 10.48 -5.29 -31.66
N LEU A 358 11.58 -5.79 -32.24
CA LEU A 358 12.86 -5.89 -31.54
C LEU A 358 13.42 -4.52 -31.14
N ARG A 359 13.22 -3.49 -31.96
CA ARG A 359 13.59 -2.10 -31.62
C ARG A 359 12.84 -1.60 -30.39
N GLN A 360 11.53 -1.84 -30.33
CA GLN A 360 10.71 -1.46 -29.17
C GLN A 360 11.14 -2.22 -27.90
N VAL A 361 11.49 -3.50 -28.05
CA VAL A 361 12.06 -4.30 -26.96
C VAL A 361 13.37 -3.70 -26.46
N ASP A 362 14.28 -3.32 -27.35
CA ASP A 362 15.57 -2.74 -26.99
C ASP A 362 15.40 -1.39 -26.27
N GLU A 363 14.52 -0.53 -26.77
CA GLU A 363 14.16 0.73 -26.12
C GLU A 363 13.59 0.49 -24.71
N PHE A 364 12.70 -0.49 -24.56
CA PHE A 364 12.11 -0.82 -23.26
C PHE A 364 13.09 -1.44 -22.26
N LEU A 365 14.05 -2.25 -22.74
CA LEU A 365 15.04 -2.91 -21.88
C LEU A 365 16.26 -2.02 -21.58
N ALA A 366 16.48 -0.93 -22.31
CA ALA A 366 17.62 -0.03 -22.12
C ALA A 366 17.73 0.53 -20.69
N GLU A 367 16.60 0.67 -19.99
CA GLU A 367 16.51 1.18 -18.62
C GLU A 367 16.47 0.06 -17.55
N LYS A 368 16.69 -1.20 -17.94
CA LYS A 368 16.58 -2.35 -17.04
C LYS A 368 17.91 -3.08 -16.96
N SER A 369 18.60 -2.95 -15.83
CA SER A 369 19.79 -3.73 -15.54
C SER A 369 19.91 -4.06 -14.07
N TRP A 370 20.48 -5.23 -13.76
CA TRP A 370 20.76 -5.61 -12.38
C TRP A 370 21.75 -4.66 -11.70
N ASP A 371 22.64 -4.01 -12.44
CA ASP A 371 23.56 -2.99 -11.89
C ASP A 371 22.82 -1.72 -11.47
N GLN A 372 21.88 -1.22 -12.28
CA GLN A 372 21.04 -0.09 -11.88
C GLN A 372 20.13 -0.45 -10.70
N THR A 373 19.52 -1.65 -10.71
CA THR A 373 18.70 -2.12 -9.58
C THR A 373 19.52 -2.17 -8.30
N TRP A 374 20.71 -2.75 -8.34
CA TRP A 374 21.60 -2.80 -7.17
C TRP A 374 22.01 -1.40 -6.72
N GLN A 375 22.34 -0.50 -7.65
CA GLN A 375 22.71 0.88 -7.31
C GLN A 375 21.58 1.61 -6.58
N GLN A 376 20.34 1.49 -7.04
CA GLN A 376 19.17 2.09 -6.38
C GLN A 376 18.92 1.47 -5.00
N MET A 377 18.99 0.14 -4.89
CA MET A 377 18.89 -0.54 -3.59
C MET A 377 20.00 -0.10 -2.63
N SER A 378 21.24 -0.02 -3.10
CA SER A 378 22.40 0.40 -2.33
C SER A 378 22.27 1.84 -1.82
N GLN A 379 21.71 2.75 -2.63
CA GLN A 379 21.41 4.12 -2.19
C GLN A 379 20.42 4.15 -1.01
N LEU A 380 19.36 3.33 -1.08
CA LEU A 380 18.38 3.23 0.02
C LEU A 380 19.01 2.63 1.27
N ILE A 381 19.83 1.60 1.11
CA ILE A 381 20.59 0.96 2.20
C ILE A 381 21.55 1.96 2.85
N GLN A 382 22.27 2.75 2.06
CA GLN A 382 23.17 3.79 2.58
C GLN A 382 22.39 4.86 3.33
N ALA A 383 21.24 5.31 2.83
CA ALA A 383 20.39 6.29 3.53
C ALA A 383 19.89 5.75 4.89
N ALA A 384 19.59 4.45 4.97
CA ALA A 384 19.23 3.79 6.22
C ALA A 384 20.43 3.73 7.20
N LEU A 385 21.63 3.41 6.70
CA LEU A 385 22.87 3.40 7.48
C LEU A 385 23.26 4.80 8.00
N ASP A 386 23.11 5.83 7.18
CA ASP A 386 23.40 7.22 7.57
C ASP A 386 22.44 7.68 8.67
N SER A 387 21.15 7.31 8.55
CA SER A 387 20.13 7.57 9.56
C SER A 387 20.40 6.85 10.88
N TYR A 388 21.04 5.67 10.84
CA TYR A 388 21.50 4.96 12.04
C TYR A 388 22.71 5.66 12.68
N THR A 389 23.68 6.08 11.87
CA THR A 389 24.91 6.76 12.33
C THR A 389 24.58 8.09 13.02
N LEU A 390 23.63 8.86 12.49
CA LEU A 390 23.15 10.12 13.07
C LEU A 390 22.43 9.94 14.44
N LYS A 391 21.94 8.75 14.76
CA LYS A 391 21.31 8.43 16.06
C LYS A 391 22.34 8.04 17.13
N THR A 392 23.58 7.76 16.76
CA THR A 392 24.66 7.36 17.68
C THR A 392 25.52 8.59 18.04
N PRO A 393 25.61 9.02 19.31
CA PRO A 393 26.23 10.31 19.66
C PRO A 393 27.77 10.29 19.53
N LEU A 394 28.34 11.37 18.97
CA LEU A 394 29.78 11.71 19.04
C LEU A 394 30.21 12.04 20.49
N PRO A 395 31.50 11.89 20.87
CA PRO A 395 31.97 12.16 22.22
C PRO A 395 31.97 13.67 22.56
N ASP A 396 31.37 13.99 23.71
CA ASP A 396 31.01 15.32 24.22
C ASP A 396 32.22 16.16 24.71
N PRO A 397 32.38 17.42 24.25
CA PRO A 397 33.05 18.46 25.01
C PRO A 397 32.02 19.46 25.57
N ALA A 398 31.71 19.29 26.86
CA ALA A 398 31.12 20.28 27.76
C ALA A 398 29.70 20.80 27.39
N GLY A 399 28.70 20.01 27.79
CA GLY A 399 27.83 20.48 28.87
C GLY A 399 26.57 21.25 28.49
N TYR A 400 25.68 20.63 27.71
CA TYR A 400 24.22 20.84 27.79
C TYR A 400 23.51 19.55 27.33
N PRO A 401 22.62 18.92 28.13
CA PRO A 401 22.06 17.63 27.78
C PRO A 401 20.91 17.78 26.78
N LEU A 402 21.17 17.45 25.51
CA LEU A 402 20.15 17.10 24.52
C LEU A 402 20.39 15.64 24.12
N GLN A 403 19.46 14.76 24.50
CA GLN A 403 19.52 13.33 24.20
C GLN A 403 18.95 13.05 22.79
N SER A 404 19.78 12.39 21.98
CA SER A 404 19.46 11.69 20.72
C SER A 404 18.57 10.46 20.96
N PRO A 405 17.74 10.04 19.97
CA PRO A 405 16.75 8.97 20.14
C PRO A 405 17.37 7.60 19.87
N ALA A 406 17.82 6.95 20.94
CA ALA A 406 18.04 5.52 20.98
C ALA A 406 17.46 4.96 22.28
N THR A 407 16.81 3.79 22.17
CA THR A 407 15.96 3.11 23.15
C THR A 407 14.52 3.62 23.19
N MET A 408 13.58 2.75 22.81
CA MET A 408 12.17 2.84 23.19
C MET A 408 12.04 3.07 24.70
N PRO A 409 11.46 4.20 25.16
CA PRO A 409 11.19 4.42 26.58
C PRO A 409 9.71 4.78 26.82
N TRP A 410 8.75 4.07 26.20
CA TRP A 410 7.35 4.14 26.65
C TRP A 410 6.80 2.87 27.31
N LEU A 411 7.61 1.83 27.50
CA LEU A 411 7.52 1.11 28.76
C LEU A 411 8.22 1.98 29.81
N VAL A 412 7.44 2.72 30.58
CA VAL A 412 7.93 3.32 31.82
C VAL A 412 8.53 2.17 32.65
N LYS A 413 9.86 2.12 32.77
CA LYS A 413 10.51 1.48 33.92
C LYS A 413 10.15 2.34 35.12
N ASP A 414 8.98 2.09 35.69
CA ASP A 414 8.68 2.58 37.03
C ASP A 414 9.40 1.65 37.99
N ARG A 415 10.55 2.11 38.49
CA ARG A 415 11.20 1.51 39.65
C ARG A 415 10.38 1.93 40.87
N GLY A 416 9.47 1.05 41.29
CA GLY A 416 8.76 1.17 42.55
C GLY A 416 7.47 1.97 42.44
N ASP A 417 6.39 1.31 42.02
CA ASP A 417 5.09 1.34 42.69
C ASP A 417 4.11 0.43 41.92
N ASN A 418 3.29 -0.32 42.66
CA ASN A 418 2.29 -1.29 42.20
C ASN A 418 1.65 -1.00 40.82
N LEU A 419 1.63 -2.03 39.94
CA LEU A 419 0.89 -2.16 38.66
C LEU A 419 -0.13 -1.03 38.38
N LYS A 420 0.27 0.04 37.65
CA LYS A 420 -0.59 1.21 37.39
C LYS A 420 -1.59 0.93 36.25
N THR A 421 -2.82 0.55 36.60
CA THR A 421 -4.01 0.46 35.72
C THR A 421 -4.35 1.79 35.03
N PHE A 422 -4.72 1.76 33.75
CA PHE A 422 -5.29 2.92 33.03
C PHE A 422 -6.75 3.15 33.42
N ASP A 423 -7.20 4.40 33.49
CA ASP A 423 -8.63 4.68 33.71
C ASP A 423 -9.44 4.33 32.45
N TYR A 424 -8.92 4.69 31.27
CA TYR A 424 -9.56 4.42 29.98
C TYR A 424 -8.59 3.81 28.97
N LEU A 425 -9.05 2.75 28.30
CA LEU A 425 -8.51 2.29 27.01
C LEU A 425 -9.41 2.82 25.88
N ILE A 426 -8.85 3.59 24.96
CA ILE A 426 -9.58 4.16 23.83
C ILE A 426 -9.12 3.50 22.53
N VAL A 427 -10.04 2.93 21.77
CA VAL A 427 -9.77 2.22 20.52
C VAL A 427 -10.12 3.11 19.33
N GLY A 428 -9.09 3.53 18.60
CA GLY A 428 -9.13 4.40 17.41
C GLY A 428 -8.74 5.85 17.74
N ALA A 429 -7.72 6.35 17.06
CA ALA A 429 -7.12 7.68 17.23
C ALA A 429 -7.69 8.73 16.26
N GLY A 430 -8.90 8.52 15.72
CA GLY A 430 -9.66 9.54 15.00
C GLY A 430 -10.22 10.64 15.91
N PHE A 431 -11.07 11.52 15.37
CA PHE A 431 -11.70 12.62 16.14
C PHE A 431 -12.38 12.11 17.42
N ALA A 432 -13.16 11.03 17.34
CA ALA A 432 -13.90 10.51 18.49
C ALA A 432 -12.95 10.15 19.65
N GLY A 433 -11.95 9.32 19.38
CA GLY A 433 -11.02 8.85 20.40
C GLY A 433 -10.09 9.95 20.90
N SER A 434 -9.55 10.79 20.00
CA SER A 434 -8.58 11.83 20.38
C SER A 434 -9.23 12.96 21.21
N VAL A 435 -10.45 13.38 20.85
CA VAL A 435 -11.21 14.36 21.64
C VAL A 435 -11.50 13.81 23.04
N LEU A 436 -11.91 12.54 23.14
CA LEU A 436 -12.16 11.90 24.44
C LEU A 436 -10.88 11.72 25.25
N ALA A 437 -9.77 11.33 24.61
CA ALA A 437 -8.47 11.20 25.24
C ALA A 437 -8.04 12.54 25.86
N GLU A 438 -8.10 13.62 25.08
CA GLU A 438 -7.76 14.97 25.55
C GLU A 438 -8.68 15.44 26.67
N ARG A 439 -10.00 15.24 26.55
CA ARG A 439 -10.94 15.67 27.59
C ARG A 439 -10.82 14.89 28.89
N LEU A 440 -10.64 13.57 28.82
CA LEU A 440 -10.44 12.74 30.00
C LEU A 440 -9.12 13.08 30.70
N ALA A 441 -8.05 13.28 29.93
CA ALA A 441 -6.73 13.59 30.47
C ALA A 441 -6.63 15.01 31.04
N CYS A 442 -6.99 16.03 30.26
CA CYS A 442 -6.86 17.44 30.65
C CYS A 442 -8.01 17.92 31.55
N GLY A 443 -9.25 17.46 31.28
CA GLY A 443 -10.45 17.92 31.99
C GLY A 443 -10.75 17.16 33.28
N SER A 444 -10.29 15.90 33.38
CA SER A 444 -10.58 15.02 34.52
C SER A 444 -9.35 14.32 35.11
N GLY A 445 -8.14 14.61 34.60
CA GLY A 445 -6.88 14.06 35.11
C GLY A 445 -6.70 12.54 34.91
N LYS A 446 -7.55 11.90 34.08
CA LYS A 446 -7.56 10.45 33.88
C LYS A 446 -6.35 9.97 33.09
N LYS A 447 -5.87 8.76 33.40
CA LYS A 447 -4.82 8.08 32.61
C LYS A 447 -5.46 7.34 31.44
N VAL A 448 -5.01 7.66 30.23
CA VAL A 448 -5.59 7.15 28.99
C VAL A 448 -4.52 6.39 28.21
N LEU A 449 -4.86 5.17 27.78
CA LEU A 449 -4.18 4.49 26.69
C LEU A 449 -5.05 4.61 25.44
N LEU A 450 -4.57 5.32 24.43
CA LEU A 450 -5.18 5.44 23.12
C LEU A 450 -4.45 4.49 22.17
N ILE A 451 -5.19 3.61 21.49
CA ILE A 451 -4.63 2.69 20.50
C ILE A 451 -5.21 2.92 19.12
N ASP A 452 -4.46 2.60 18.08
CA ASP A 452 -4.97 2.51 16.71
C ASP A 452 -4.31 1.35 15.98
N LYS A 453 -5.08 0.69 15.10
CA LYS A 453 -4.54 -0.35 14.20
C LYS A 453 -3.66 0.25 13.13
N ARG A 454 -3.86 1.54 12.80
CA ARG A 454 -3.06 2.27 11.83
C ARG A 454 -1.74 2.75 12.44
N PRO A 455 -0.72 3.00 11.62
CA PRO A 455 0.59 3.50 12.07
C PRO A 455 0.58 5.01 12.40
N HIS A 456 -0.59 5.65 12.52
CA HIS A 456 -0.71 7.10 12.70
C HIS A 456 -2.01 7.48 13.44
N ILE A 457 -2.05 8.74 13.89
CA ILE A 457 -3.22 9.38 14.52
C ILE A 457 -4.20 9.95 13.47
N ALA A 458 -5.25 10.64 13.93
CA ALA A 458 -6.24 11.36 13.13
C ALA A 458 -7.23 10.50 12.31
N GLY A 459 -7.08 9.18 12.29
CA GLY A 459 -7.97 8.28 11.57
C GLY A 459 -8.05 8.63 10.08
N ASN A 460 -9.26 8.81 9.54
CA ASN A 460 -9.43 9.20 8.12
C ASN A 460 -9.00 10.64 7.83
N ALA A 461 -8.98 11.53 8.84
CA ALA A 461 -8.55 12.92 8.65
C ALA A 461 -7.03 13.07 8.57
N TYR A 462 -6.27 11.97 8.67
CA TYR A 462 -4.82 11.98 8.58
C TYR A 462 -4.33 12.57 7.25
N ASP A 463 -3.46 13.57 7.37
CA ASP A 463 -2.70 14.16 6.28
C ASP A 463 -1.19 14.01 6.49
N HIS A 464 -0.46 14.04 5.39
CA HIS A 464 0.99 13.94 5.38
C HIS A 464 1.55 14.66 4.16
N TYR A 465 2.83 15.00 4.22
CA TYR A 465 3.54 15.47 3.04
C TYR A 465 3.88 14.27 2.14
N ASP A 466 3.56 14.37 0.86
CA ASP A 466 3.97 13.39 -0.14
C ASP A 466 5.47 13.52 -0.47
N ALA A 467 5.96 12.67 -1.38
CA ALA A 467 7.36 12.65 -1.80
C ALA A 467 7.85 13.96 -2.44
N GLN A 468 6.94 14.83 -2.90
CA GLN A 468 7.26 16.14 -3.47
C GLN A 468 7.08 17.27 -2.45
N GLY A 469 6.77 16.96 -1.19
CA GLY A 469 6.57 17.94 -0.13
C GLY A 469 5.21 18.65 -0.21
N ILE A 470 4.20 18.08 -0.88
CA ILE A 470 2.84 18.62 -0.93
C ILE A 470 2.00 17.97 0.17
N LEU A 471 1.31 18.77 0.98
CA LEU A 471 0.42 18.28 2.04
C LEU A 471 -0.84 17.68 1.41
N VAL A 472 -1.01 16.37 1.55
CA VAL A 472 -2.12 15.60 1.00
C VAL A 472 -2.85 14.82 2.08
N HIS A 473 -4.15 14.60 1.89
CA HIS A 473 -4.94 13.78 2.81
C HIS A 473 -4.95 12.34 2.31
N LYS A 474 -4.51 11.40 3.15
CA LYS A 474 -4.31 10.00 2.76
C LYS A 474 -5.62 9.30 2.39
N TYR A 475 -6.73 9.68 3.01
CA TYR A 475 -8.03 9.00 2.90
C TYR A 475 -9.11 9.88 2.27
N GLY A 476 -8.72 10.65 1.25
CA GLY A 476 -9.61 11.56 0.53
C GLY A 476 -9.74 12.95 1.16
N PRO A 477 -10.40 13.90 0.45
CA PRO A 477 -10.53 15.28 0.89
C PRO A 477 -11.34 15.38 2.20
N HIS A 478 -10.80 16.12 3.16
CA HIS A 478 -11.40 16.37 4.47
C HIS A 478 -11.46 17.87 4.66
N ILE A 479 -12.65 18.44 4.52
CA ILE A 479 -12.89 19.87 4.67
C ILE A 479 -13.62 20.08 5.98
N PHE A 480 -13.06 20.89 6.87
CA PHE A 480 -13.71 21.21 8.13
C PHE A 480 -14.72 22.34 7.95
N HIS A 481 -15.94 22.09 8.40
CA HIS A 481 -17.04 23.03 8.42
C HIS A 481 -17.95 22.75 9.62
N THR A 482 -18.52 23.78 10.24
CA THR A 482 -19.51 23.60 11.31
C THR A 482 -20.35 24.85 11.55
N ASN A 483 -21.59 24.66 11.98
CA ASN A 483 -22.41 25.71 12.59
C ASN A 483 -22.17 25.83 14.10
N SER A 484 -21.49 24.86 14.73
CA SER A 484 -21.26 24.85 16.17
C SER A 484 -20.06 25.70 16.55
N ARG A 485 -20.34 26.85 17.17
CA ARG A 485 -19.29 27.70 17.78
C ARG A 485 -18.46 26.91 18.80
N ASP A 486 -19.09 26.07 19.62
CA ASP A 486 -18.40 25.29 20.65
C ASP A 486 -17.36 24.34 20.05
N VAL A 487 -17.71 23.63 18.97
CA VAL A 487 -16.79 22.72 18.28
C VAL A 487 -15.63 23.50 17.65
N PHE A 488 -15.94 24.61 16.97
CA PHE A 488 -14.90 25.45 16.36
C PHE A 488 -13.93 25.99 17.40
N VAL A 489 -14.44 26.59 18.49
CA VAL A 489 -13.64 27.13 19.59
C VAL A 489 -12.81 26.04 20.28
N TYR A 490 -13.39 24.85 20.48
CA TYR A 490 -12.67 23.72 21.06
C TYR A 490 -11.48 23.32 20.19
N LEU A 491 -11.67 23.13 18.89
CA LEU A 491 -10.60 22.71 17.97
C LEU A 491 -9.55 23.81 17.75
N SER A 492 -9.93 25.10 17.83
CA SER A 492 -9.00 26.24 17.81
C SER A 492 -7.95 26.22 18.93
N ARG A 493 -8.12 25.40 19.97
CA ARG A 493 -7.11 25.20 21.01
C ARG A 493 -5.87 24.44 20.50
N PHE A 494 -6.03 23.66 19.43
CA PHE A 494 -5.02 22.74 18.92
C PHE A 494 -4.52 23.10 17.52
N THR A 495 -5.16 24.06 16.85
CA THR A 495 -4.73 24.53 15.54
C THR A 495 -5.09 26.00 15.33
N GLN A 496 -4.29 26.67 14.51
CA GLN A 496 -4.72 27.89 13.82
C GLN A 496 -5.51 27.52 12.57
N TRP A 497 -6.28 28.47 12.04
CA TRP A 497 -7.20 28.24 10.93
C TRP A 497 -6.82 29.05 9.71
N ARG A 498 -6.81 28.42 8.54
CA ARG A 498 -6.88 29.06 7.23
C ARG A 498 -8.36 29.17 6.83
N PRO A 499 -8.92 30.37 6.65
CA PRO A 499 -10.26 30.52 6.09
C PRO A 499 -10.35 29.85 4.72
N TYR A 500 -11.32 28.98 4.52
CA TYR A 500 -11.49 28.25 3.27
C TYR A 500 -12.95 27.85 3.08
N GLU A 501 -13.58 28.41 2.04
CA GLU A 501 -14.92 28.05 1.61
C GLU A 501 -14.83 27.10 0.42
N HIS A 502 -15.22 25.84 0.64
CA HIS A 502 -15.09 24.81 -0.39
C HIS A 502 -16.07 25.03 -1.54
N ARG A 503 -15.61 24.83 -2.77
CA ARG A 503 -16.41 24.93 -4.00
C ARG A 503 -16.12 23.71 -4.86
N VAL A 504 -17.17 23.15 -5.45
CA VAL A 504 -17.10 21.94 -6.27
C VAL A 504 -17.70 22.24 -7.64
N ARG A 505 -17.10 21.67 -8.69
CA ARG A 505 -17.68 21.67 -10.04
C ARG A 505 -18.12 20.26 -10.42
N ALA A 506 -19.19 20.13 -11.19
CA ALA A 506 -19.59 18.87 -11.82
C ALA A 506 -19.31 18.94 -13.33
N SER A 507 -18.72 17.87 -13.88
CA SER A 507 -18.53 17.67 -15.31
C SER A 507 -19.80 17.09 -15.93
N VAL A 508 -20.62 17.93 -16.55
CA VAL A 508 -21.91 17.57 -17.15
C VAL A 508 -21.99 18.16 -18.55
N ASP A 509 -22.34 17.34 -19.54
CA ASP A 509 -22.46 17.73 -20.96
C ASP A 509 -21.23 18.46 -21.52
N GLY A 510 -20.02 18.04 -21.11
CA GLY A 510 -18.76 18.67 -21.51
C GLY A 510 -18.47 20.01 -20.83
N GLN A 511 -19.30 20.44 -19.88
CA GLN A 511 -19.17 21.69 -19.13
C GLN A 511 -18.79 21.42 -17.67
N LEU A 512 -18.05 22.36 -17.07
CA LEU A 512 -17.84 22.42 -15.62
C LEU A 512 -18.82 23.43 -15.01
N VAL A 513 -19.85 22.93 -14.35
CA VAL A 513 -20.92 23.73 -13.74
C VAL A 513 -20.87 23.65 -12.20
N PRO A 514 -21.37 24.65 -11.45
CA PRO A 514 -21.43 24.57 -9.99
C PRO A 514 -22.19 23.33 -9.49
N ILE A 515 -21.72 22.77 -8.38
CA ILE A 515 -22.51 21.86 -7.54
C ILE A 515 -22.29 22.30 -6.08
N PRO A 516 -23.33 22.57 -5.28
CA PRO A 516 -24.75 22.23 -5.49
C PRO A 516 -25.44 23.00 -6.63
N ILE A 517 -26.51 22.42 -7.20
CA ILE A 517 -27.26 23.03 -8.31
C ILE A 517 -27.80 24.38 -7.83
N ASN A 518 -27.48 25.43 -8.59
CA ASN A 518 -27.85 26.81 -8.30
C ASN A 518 -28.22 27.57 -9.59
N LEU A 519 -28.45 28.89 -9.49
CA LEU A 519 -28.82 29.71 -10.65
C LEU A 519 -27.81 29.69 -11.79
N ASP A 520 -26.51 29.78 -11.46
CA ASP A 520 -25.45 29.75 -12.46
C ASP A 520 -25.34 28.37 -13.11
N THR A 521 -25.69 27.30 -12.39
CA THR A 521 -25.73 25.93 -12.93
C THR A 521 -26.74 25.82 -14.06
N ILE A 522 -27.97 26.30 -13.84
CA ILE A 522 -29.06 26.19 -14.81
C ILE A 522 -28.84 27.12 -16.00
N ASN A 523 -28.44 28.37 -15.74
CA ASN A 523 -28.16 29.32 -16.81
C ASN A 523 -27.01 28.86 -17.71
N GLN A 524 -25.93 28.33 -17.12
CA GLN A 524 -24.79 27.83 -17.90
C GLN A 524 -25.13 26.55 -18.67
N LEU A 525 -25.76 25.56 -18.03
CA LEU A 525 -26.03 24.26 -18.63
C LEU A 525 -26.99 24.37 -19.84
N TYR A 526 -28.02 25.22 -19.73
CA TYR A 526 -29.07 25.35 -20.73
C TYR A 526 -28.96 26.62 -21.60
N GLY A 527 -27.94 27.45 -21.40
CA GLY A 527 -27.79 28.72 -22.13
C GLY A 527 -28.93 29.71 -21.84
N LEU A 528 -29.46 29.71 -20.62
CA LEU A 528 -30.56 30.56 -20.17
C LEU A 528 -30.04 31.81 -19.46
N ASN A 529 -30.93 32.77 -19.23
CA ASN A 529 -30.68 33.99 -18.45
C ASN A 529 -31.79 34.22 -17.41
N LEU A 530 -32.09 33.20 -16.62
CA LEU A 530 -33.07 33.26 -15.55
C LEU A 530 -32.56 34.16 -14.40
N THR A 531 -33.51 34.79 -13.73
CA THR A 531 -33.34 35.39 -12.39
C THR A 531 -33.64 34.33 -11.31
N SER A 532 -33.29 34.59 -10.06
CA SER A 532 -33.59 33.66 -8.95
C SER A 532 -35.09 33.36 -8.82
N TYR A 533 -35.96 34.35 -9.05
CA TYR A 533 -37.42 34.18 -9.01
C TYR A 533 -37.92 33.29 -10.15
N GLN A 534 -37.40 33.50 -11.36
CA GLN A 534 -37.75 32.67 -12.53
C GLN A 534 -37.20 31.25 -12.40
N LEU A 535 -36.12 31.05 -11.65
CA LEU A 535 -35.59 29.72 -11.38
C LEU A 535 -36.51 28.89 -10.46
N GLU A 536 -37.16 29.53 -9.49
CA GLU A 536 -38.17 28.87 -8.66
C GLU A 536 -39.35 28.37 -9.52
N GLU A 537 -39.82 29.20 -10.44
CA GLU A 537 -40.85 28.81 -11.42
C GLU A 537 -40.36 27.69 -12.34
N PHE A 538 -39.12 27.75 -12.82
CA PHE A 538 -38.50 26.71 -13.63
C PHE A 538 -38.47 25.37 -12.88
N PHE A 539 -37.94 25.33 -11.66
CA PHE A 539 -37.90 24.10 -10.85
C PHE A 539 -39.30 23.57 -10.57
N ALA A 540 -40.26 24.42 -10.21
CA ALA A 540 -41.65 24.02 -10.02
C ALA A 540 -42.28 23.42 -11.29
N SER A 541 -41.89 23.89 -12.47
CA SER A 541 -42.42 23.40 -13.75
C SER A 541 -41.90 22.00 -14.15
N VAL A 542 -40.73 21.60 -13.65
CA VAL A 542 -40.08 20.31 -13.98
C VAL A 542 -40.10 19.30 -12.84
N ALA A 543 -40.33 19.75 -11.60
CA ALA A 543 -40.41 18.89 -10.43
C ALA A 543 -41.52 17.84 -10.60
N GLU A 544 -41.27 16.60 -10.17
CA GLU A 544 -42.31 15.57 -10.10
C GLU A 544 -42.74 15.41 -8.64
N PRO A 545 -43.95 15.88 -8.24
CA PRO A 545 -44.40 15.78 -6.86
C PRO A 545 -44.43 14.32 -6.38
N ARG A 546 -43.93 14.11 -5.16
CA ARG A 546 -43.99 12.82 -4.45
C ARG A 546 -44.86 12.99 -3.20
N PRO A 547 -45.82 12.07 -2.93
CA PRO A 547 -46.66 12.14 -1.73
C PRO A 547 -45.84 12.07 -0.43
N GLU A 548 -44.77 11.27 -0.44
CA GLU A 548 -43.81 11.11 0.65
C GLU A 548 -42.39 11.01 0.08
N ILE A 549 -41.41 11.55 0.80
CA ILE A 549 -39.99 11.52 0.42
C ILE A 549 -39.31 10.42 1.23
N ASN A 550 -39.10 9.26 0.62
CA ASN A 550 -38.53 8.10 1.29
C ASN A 550 -37.09 7.82 0.83
N THR A 551 -36.81 8.02 -0.45
CA THR A 551 -35.55 7.63 -1.08
C THR A 551 -34.69 8.83 -1.46
N SER A 552 -33.42 8.57 -1.76
CA SER A 552 -32.51 9.58 -2.31
C SER A 552 -32.92 10.07 -3.71
N GLU A 553 -33.60 9.24 -4.51
CA GLU A 553 -34.22 9.68 -5.78
C GLU A 553 -35.33 10.71 -5.52
N ASP A 554 -36.23 10.42 -4.58
CA ASP A 554 -37.40 11.26 -4.29
C ASP A 554 -36.99 12.69 -3.95
N VAL A 555 -35.93 12.85 -3.12
CA VAL A 555 -35.41 14.16 -2.69
C VAL A 555 -35.09 15.06 -3.88
N VAL A 556 -34.47 14.51 -4.92
CA VAL A 556 -33.99 15.29 -6.07
C VAL A 556 -35.11 15.50 -7.07
N VAL A 557 -35.79 14.42 -7.44
CA VAL A 557 -36.81 14.46 -8.49
C VAL A 557 -37.99 15.34 -8.08
N SER A 558 -38.35 15.37 -6.78
CA SER A 558 -39.42 16.23 -6.28
C SER A 558 -39.07 17.72 -6.26
N GLN A 559 -37.80 18.10 -6.49
CA GLN A 559 -37.34 19.48 -6.45
C GLN A 559 -36.90 20.00 -7.82
N VAL A 560 -36.17 19.19 -8.59
CA VAL A 560 -35.53 19.63 -9.86
C VAL A 560 -35.89 18.75 -11.06
N GLY A 561 -36.81 17.80 -10.88
CA GLY A 561 -37.25 16.91 -11.94
C GLY A 561 -36.24 15.84 -12.32
N LYS A 562 -36.67 14.94 -13.21
CA LYS A 562 -35.91 13.74 -13.59
C LYS A 562 -34.66 14.03 -14.40
N GLU A 563 -34.68 15.04 -15.27
CA GLU A 563 -33.54 15.34 -16.14
C GLU A 563 -32.31 15.78 -15.33
N LEU A 564 -32.47 16.75 -14.42
CA LEU A 564 -31.38 17.21 -13.57
C LEU A 564 -30.94 16.11 -12.57
N TYR A 565 -31.87 15.29 -12.09
CA TYR A 565 -31.55 14.10 -11.31
C TYR A 565 -30.62 13.15 -12.09
N GLU A 566 -30.94 12.82 -13.34
CA GLU A 566 -30.14 11.93 -14.17
C GLU A 566 -28.77 12.51 -14.50
N LYS A 567 -28.70 13.82 -14.80
CA LYS A 567 -27.45 14.50 -15.14
C LYS A 567 -26.46 14.60 -13.97
N PHE A 568 -26.94 14.85 -12.75
CA PHE A 568 -26.06 15.19 -11.62
C PHE A 568 -25.95 14.09 -10.56
N PHE A 569 -27.02 13.33 -10.31
CA PHE A 569 -27.13 12.51 -9.11
C PHE A 569 -27.16 11.01 -9.40
N ARG A 570 -27.95 10.55 -10.36
CA ARG A 570 -28.20 9.12 -10.58
C ARG A 570 -26.92 8.32 -10.79
N ASN A 571 -26.15 8.67 -11.81
CA ASN A 571 -24.93 7.93 -12.16
C ASN A 571 -23.81 8.15 -11.15
N TYR A 572 -23.68 9.36 -10.58
CA TYR A 572 -22.72 9.63 -9.50
C TYR A 572 -22.98 8.71 -8.30
N THR A 573 -24.25 8.61 -7.88
CA THR A 573 -24.66 7.80 -6.73
C THR A 573 -24.47 6.32 -7.01
N ARG A 574 -24.83 5.84 -8.21
CA ARG A 574 -24.56 4.46 -8.63
C ARG A 574 -23.08 4.13 -8.58
N LYS A 575 -22.20 5.01 -9.06
CA LYS A 575 -20.75 4.82 -8.91
C LYS A 575 -20.32 4.79 -7.45
N GLN A 576 -20.76 5.78 -6.67
CA GLN A 576 -20.38 5.91 -5.26
C GLN A 576 -20.82 4.72 -4.41
N TRP A 577 -22.04 4.23 -4.60
CA TRP A 577 -22.70 3.29 -3.69
C TRP A 577 -22.93 1.90 -4.27
N ASP A 578 -22.78 1.72 -5.59
CA ASP A 578 -23.18 0.52 -6.32
C ASP A 578 -24.65 0.13 -6.09
N LEU A 579 -25.47 1.17 -5.89
CA LEU A 579 -26.91 1.09 -5.65
C LEU A 579 -27.59 2.23 -6.38
N ASP A 580 -28.82 2.02 -6.82
CA ASP A 580 -29.63 3.10 -7.36
C ASP A 580 -30.08 4.06 -6.24
N PRO A 581 -30.22 5.38 -6.49
CA PRO A 581 -30.74 6.30 -5.47
C PRO A 581 -32.11 5.93 -4.92
N SER A 582 -32.93 5.16 -5.66
CA SER A 582 -34.20 4.61 -5.17
C SER A 582 -34.04 3.55 -4.08
N GLU A 583 -32.85 2.97 -3.92
CA GLU A 583 -32.54 1.94 -2.92
C GLU A 583 -31.84 2.51 -1.67
N LEU A 584 -31.58 3.82 -1.66
CA LEU A 584 -30.88 4.52 -0.59
C LEU A 584 -31.84 5.45 0.17
N ASP A 585 -31.65 5.53 1.48
CA ASP A 585 -32.38 6.48 2.33
C ASP A 585 -32.19 7.93 1.85
N SER A 586 -33.23 8.75 1.98
CA SER A 586 -33.23 10.17 1.58
C SER A 586 -32.07 10.98 2.18
N SER A 587 -31.57 10.61 3.36
CA SER A 587 -30.47 11.29 4.04
C SER A 587 -29.13 11.25 3.31
N VAL A 588 -28.93 10.34 2.34
CA VAL A 588 -27.67 10.24 1.58
C VAL A 588 -27.50 11.46 0.66
N ILE A 589 -28.50 11.78 -0.18
CA ILE A 589 -28.42 12.88 -1.15
C ILE A 589 -28.89 14.22 -0.56
N ALA A 590 -29.75 14.24 0.45
CA ALA A 590 -30.23 15.48 1.09
C ALA A 590 -29.11 16.40 1.64
N ARG A 591 -27.88 15.90 1.72
CA ARG A 591 -26.69 16.64 2.13
C ARG A 591 -26.18 17.64 1.07
N VAL A 592 -26.63 17.51 -0.18
CA VAL A 592 -26.29 18.42 -1.29
C VAL A 592 -27.53 19.22 -1.64
N PRO A 593 -27.71 20.43 -1.09
CA PRO A 593 -28.96 21.18 -1.22
C PRO A 593 -29.11 21.81 -2.61
N ILE A 594 -30.31 21.81 -3.18
CA ILE A 594 -30.63 22.60 -4.37
C ILE A 594 -30.87 24.05 -3.96
N ARG A 595 -30.38 25.01 -4.75
CA ARG A 595 -30.46 26.44 -4.47
C ARG A 595 -31.07 27.21 -5.62
N THR A 596 -31.72 28.32 -5.30
CA THR A 596 -32.28 29.26 -6.29
C THR A 596 -31.45 30.53 -6.43
N ASN A 597 -30.46 30.73 -5.55
CA ASN A 597 -29.52 31.85 -5.59
C ASN A 597 -28.23 31.50 -6.35
N ARG A 598 -27.21 32.38 -6.28
CA ARG A 598 -25.90 32.22 -6.95
C ARG A 598 -24.79 31.72 -6.01
N ASP A 599 -25.13 31.25 -4.82
CA ASP A 599 -24.12 30.74 -3.88
C ASP A 599 -23.58 29.41 -4.40
N ASP A 600 -22.29 29.35 -4.70
CA ASP A 600 -21.59 28.17 -5.22
C ASP A 600 -20.75 27.44 -4.16
N ARG A 601 -20.80 27.88 -2.90
CA ARG A 601 -20.11 27.20 -1.80
C ARG A 601 -20.74 25.84 -1.56
N TYR A 602 -19.94 24.80 -1.35
CA TYR A 602 -20.46 23.46 -1.10
C TYR A 602 -21.17 23.35 0.26
N PHE A 603 -20.66 24.08 1.26
CA PHE A 603 -21.24 24.17 2.60
C PHE A 603 -21.77 25.58 2.87
N THR A 604 -22.84 25.67 3.67
CA THR A 604 -23.41 26.93 4.15
C THR A 604 -23.17 27.18 5.63
N ASP A 605 -22.38 26.31 6.28
CA ASP A 605 -21.99 26.45 7.67
C ASP A 605 -21.30 27.78 7.95
N VAL A 606 -21.52 28.32 9.17
CA VAL A 606 -20.96 29.59 9.62
C VAL A 606 -19.43 29.57 9.69
N TYR A 607 -18.84 28.48 10.19
CA TYR A 607 -17.39 28.33 10.33
C TYR A 607 -16.87 27.36 9.27
N GLN A 608 -16.14 27.86 8.27
CA GLN A 608 -15.49 27.06 7.23
C GLN A 608 -14.01 27.43 7.16
N ALA A 609 -13.16 26.49 7.54
CA ALA A 609 -11.73 26.71 7.61
C ALA A 609 -10.97 25.39 7.60
N MET A 610 -9.72 25.43 7.17
CA MET A 610 -8.79 24.30 7.21
C MET A 610 -7.77 24.50 8.33
N PRO A 611 -7.31 23.46 9.03
CA PRO A 611 -6.18 23.58 9.94
C PRO A 611 -4.96 24.13 9.20
N LEU A 612 -4.37 25.22 9.69
CA LEU A 612 -3.31 25.95 8.98
C LEU A 612 -2.11 25.08 8.63
N TYR A 613 -1.79 24.11 9.48
CA TYR A 613 -0.66 23.19 9.32
C TYR A 613 -1.08 21.73 9.14
N GLY A 614 -2.33 21.50 8.69
CA GLY A 614 -2.88 20.16 8.52
C GLY A 614 -3.49 19.56 9.80
N TYR A 615 -4.31 18.54 9.61
CA TYR A 615 -4.99 17.81 10.66
C TYR A 615 -4.00 17.05 11.54
N THR A 616 -2.98 16.38 10.99
CA THR A 616 -2.04 15.60 11.79
C THR A 616 -1.38 16.46 12.86
N ARG A 617 -0.94 17.67 12.52
CA ARG A 617 -0.41 18.64 13.50
C ARG A 617 -1.43 19.06 14.56
N MET A 618 -2.70 19.24 14.19
CA MET A 618 -3.78 19.50 15.15
C MET A 618 -3.97 18.32 16.12
N PHE A 619 -3.92 17.09 15.63
CA PHE A 619 -4.06 15.89 16.45
C PHE A 619 -2.84 15.65 17.35
N GLU A 620 -1.62 15.93 16.88
CA GLU A 620 -0.42 15.91 17.73
C GLU A 620 -0.58 16.85 18.93
N ASN A 621 -0.99 18.10 18.70
CA ASN A 621 -1.23 19.07 19.77
C ASN A 621 -2.36 18.63 20.72
N MET A 622 -3.38 17.94 20.20
CA MET A 622 -4.50 17.43 21.00
C MET A 622 -4.08 16.28 21.93
N LEU A 623 -3.14 15.45 21.48
CA LEU A 623 -2.69 14.26 22.19
C LEU A 623 -1.41 14.46 23.01
N ASP A 624 -0.76 15.62 22.88
CA ASP A 624 0.42 16.00 23.66
C ASP A 624 0.05 16.31 25.12
N HIS A 625 -0.14 15.25 25.91
CA HIS A 625 -0.42 15.36 27.33
C HIS A 625 0.17 14.17 28.10
N ARG A 626 0.81 14.45 29.23
CA ARG A 626 1.53 13.44 30.05
C ARG A 626 0.70 12.22 30.49
N HIS A 627 -0.63 12.35 30.56
CA HIS A 627 -1.54 11.25 30.94
C HIS A 627 -2.10 10.47 29.75
N ILE A 628 -1.77 10.85 28.52
CA ILE A 628 -2.15 10.13 27.31
C ILE A 628 -0.94 9.31 26.87
N LYS A 629 -1.13 8.02 26.65
CA LYS A 629 -0.20 7.13 25.97
C LYS A 629 -0.84 6.70 24.66
N VAL A 630 -0.09 6.75 23.57
CA VAL A 630 -0.58 6.37 22.25
C VAL A 630 0.19 5.14 21.77
N MET A 631 -0.52 4.14 21.24
CA MET A 631 0.06 2.91 20.72
C MET A 631 -0.51 2.62 19.32
N PHE A 632 0.37 2.57 18.32
CA PHE A 632 -0.01 2.32 16.92
C PHE A 632 0.14 0.86 16.54
N ASN A 633 -0.34 0.50 15.35
CA ASN A 633 -0.26 -0.86 14.82
C ASN A 633 -0.78 -1.91 15.82
N THR A 634 -1.81 -1.54 16.57
CA THR A 634 -2.29 -2.33 17.71
C THR A 634 -3.78 -2.55 17.59
N ASP A 635 -4.17 -3.81 17.39
CA ASP A 635 -5.56 -4.23 17.49
C ASP A 635 -6.00 -4.27 18.95
N PHE A 636 -7.24 -3.85 19.21
CA PHE A 636 -7.84 -4.01 20.52
C PHE A 636 -7.88 -5.47 20.97
N GLN A 637 -8.15 -6.39 20.04
CA GLN A 637 -8.21 -7.82 20.35
C GLN A 637 -6.87 -8.37 20.84
N ASP A 638 -5.75 -7.79 20.41
CA ASP A 638 -4.42 -8.27 20.74
C ASP A 638 -3.98 -7.86 22.15
N ILE A 639 -4.54 -6.78 22.70
CA ILE A 639 -4.07 -6.20 23.97
C ILE A 639 -5.11 -6.21 25.10
N LYS A 640 -6.39 -6.45 24.81
CA LYS A 640 -7.49 -6.35 25.78
C LYS A 640 -7.30 -7.23 27.03
N ASP A 641 -6.63 -8.39 26.86
CA ASP A 641 -6.41 -9.35 27.95
C ASP A 641 -5.06 -9.14 28.67
N TYR A 642 -4.19 -8.26 28.15
CA TYR A 642 -2.83 -8.04 28.65
C TYR A 642 -2.63 -6.68 29.31
N VAL A 643 -3.44 -5.68 28.95
CA VAL A 643 -3.37 -4.33 29.52
C VAL A 643 -4.46 -4.15 30.57
N SER A 644 -4.09 -3.64 31.75
CA SER A 644 -5.06 -3.31 32.80
C SER A 644 -5.70 -1.94 32.55
N TYR A 645 -7.02 -1.91 32.36
CA TYR A 645 -7.84 -0.70 32.23
C TYR A 645 -9.18 -0.86 32.96
N ARG A 646 -9.87 0.26 33.27
CA ARG A 646 -11.18 0.25 33.95
C ARG A 646 -12.37 0.30 32.98
N GLU A 647 -12.30 1.20 32.01
CA GLU A 647 -13.35 1.40 31.01
C GLU A 647 -12.76 1.43 29.60
N VAL A 648 -13.58 1.09 28.61
CA VAL A 648 -13.22 1.13 27.19
C VAL A 648 -14.06 2.19 26.47
N ILE A 649 -13.42 2.95 25.59
CA ILE A 649 -14.11 3.77 24.59
C ILE A 649 -13.78 3.17 23.23
N TYR A 650 -14.78 2.66 22.54
CA TYR A 650 -14.59 1.95 21.27
C TYR A 650 -15.14 2.77 20.11
N THR A 651 -14.30 3.02 19.11
CA THR A 651 -14.65 3.85 17.94
C THR A 651 -14.59 3.12 16.59
N GLY A 652 -14.17 1.85 16.59
CA GLY A 652 -14.13 0.97 15.41
C GLY A 652 -15.51 0.41 15.03
N PRO A 653 -15.58 -0.51 14.04
CA PRO A 653 -16.84 -1.13 13.63
C PRO A 653 -17.50 -1.92 14.76
N VAL A 654 -18.77 -1.63 15.05
CA VAL A 654 -19.50 -2.23 16.18
C VAL A 654 -19.73 -3.74 16.00
N ASP A 655 -19.95 -4.17 14.76
CA ASP A 655 -20.12 -5.57 14.39
C ASP A 655 -18.85 -6.37 14.64
N GLU A 656 -17.68 -5.80 14.33
CA GLU A 656 -16.38 -6.41 14.60
C GLU A 656 -16.12 -6.59 16.10
N TYR A 657 -16.50 -5.61 16.94
CA TYR A 657 -16.36 -5.73 18.39
C TYR A 657 -17.06 -6.98 18.95
N PHE A 658 -18.24 -7.29 18.40
CA PHE A 658 -19.05 -8.45 18.77
C PHE A 658 -18.80 -9.67 17.88
N ASN A 659 -17.62 -9.76 17.24
CA ASN A 659 -17.20 -10.88 16.39
C ASN A 659 -18.23 -11.25 15.31
N TYR A 660 -18.91 -10.25 14.75
CA TYR A 660 -19.91 -10.41 13.70
C TYR A 660 -21.06 -11.35 14.05
N CYS A 661 -21.47 -11.43 15.33
CA CYS A 661 -22.46 -12.41 15.81
C CYS A 661 -23.84 -12.36 15.12
N TYR A 662 -24.20 -11.23 14.49
CA TYR A 662 -25.41 -11.07 13.68
C TYR A 662 -25.13 -10.91 12.17
N GLY A 663 -23.88 -11.12 11.73
CA GLY A 663 -23.40 -10.84 10.37
C GLY A 663 -22.70 -9.48 10.25
N LYS A 664 -21.97 -9.29 9.15
CA LYS A 664 -21.21 -8.05 8.91
C LYS A 664 -22.15 -6.88 8.57
N LEU A 665 -21.91 -5.72 9.17
CA LEU A 665 -22.57 -4.48 8.76
C LEU A 665 -21.98 -4.00 7.42
N PRO A 666 -22.81 -3.68 6.42
CA PRO A 666 -22.29 -3.22 5.13
C PRO A 666 -21.65 -1.83 5.21
N TYR A 667 -20.40 -1.71 4.78
CA TYR A 667 -19.75 -0.42 4.60
C TYR A 667 -19.33 -0.28 3.14
N ARG A 668 -19.36 0.96 2.64
CA ARG A 668 -18.73 1.31 1.37
C ARG A 668 -17.28 1.72 1.61
N SER A 669 -16.40 1.21 0.76
CA SER A 669 -14.97 1.47 0.77
C SER A 669 -14.57 2.42 -0.38
N LEU A 670 -13.32 2.88 -0.38
CA LEU A 670 -12.72 3.73 -1.39
C LEU A 670 -11.26 3.32 -1.63
N ASN A 671 -10.88 3.29 -2.91
CA ASN A 671 -9.50 3.27 -3.35
C ASN A 671 -9.09 4.66 -3.82
N PHE A 672 -7.90 5.10 -3.41
CA PHE A 672 -7.35 6.41 -3.71
C PHE A 672 -6.13 6.25 -4.61
N LYS A 673 -6.18 6.84 -5.82
CA LYS A 673 -5.02 6.91 -6.71
C LYS A 673 -4.45 8.32 -6.66
N PHE A 674 -3.24 8.46 -6.15
CA PHE A 674 -2.54 9.75 -6.11
C PHE A 674 -1.70 9.96 -7.36
N GLU A 675 -1.59 11.21 -7.80
CA GLU A 675 -0.75 11.61 -8.93
C GLU A 675 -0.18 13.00 -8.66
N THR A 676 1.10 13.20 -8.95
CA THR A 676 1.75 14.52 -8.83
C THR A 676 2.17 15.02 -10.20
N LEU A 677 1.78 16.25 -10.52
CA LEU A 677 2.00 16.87 -11.82
C LEU A 677 2.97 18.05 -11.72
N ASP A 678 3.81 18.20 -12.74
CA ASP A 678 4.81 19.28 -12.84
C ASP A 678 4.20 20.59 -13.34
N LYS A 679 3.22 21.10 -12.59
CA LYS A 679 2.57 22.39 -12.78
C LYS A 679 1.96 22.88 -11.49
N GLU A 680 1.75 24.19 -11.39
CA GLU A 680 1.27 24.81 -10.16
C GLU A 680 -0.19 24.43 -9.84
N TYR A 681 -1.09 24.49 -10.82
CA TYR A 681 -2.47 24.04 -10.66
C TYR A 681 -2.93 23.25 -11.89
N HIS A 682 -3.68 22.18 -11.67
CA HIS A 682 -4.27 21.37 -12.73
C HIS A 682 -5.72 21.72 -13.01
N GLN A 683 -6.51 21.98 -11.98
CA GLN A 683 -7.95 22.19 -12.06
C GLN A 683 -8.37 23.54 -11.46
N PRO A 684 -9.49 24.13 -11.93
CA PRO A 684 -9.94 25.46 -11.50
C PRO A 684 -10.47 25.52 -10.06
N VAL A 685 -10.76 24.38 -9.43
CA VAL A 685 -11.30 24.28 -8.07
C VAL A 685 -10.70 23.06 -7.37
N ALA A 686 -10.85 22.97 -6.05
CA ALA A 686 -10.33 21.85 -5.27
C ALA A 686 -10.90 20.48 -5.67
N VAL A 687 -12.18 20.40 -6.07
CA VAL A 687 -12.83 19.12 -6.39
C VAL A 687 -13.66 19.26 -7.67
N ILE A 688 -13.46 18.33 -8.60
CA ILE A 688 -14.34 18.13 -9.75
C ILE A 688 -15.01 16.76 -9.64
N ASN A 689 -16.34 16.76 -9.63
CA ASN A 689 -17.17 15.56 -9.69
C ASN A 689 -17.42 15.17 -11.14
N TYR A 690 -17.39 13.87 -11.41
CA TYR A 690 -17.66 13.29 -12.72
C TYR A 690 -18.89 12.39 -12.63
N PRO A 691 -20.12 12.93 -12.66
CA PRO A 691 -21.32 12.11 -12.50
C PRO A 691 -21.48 11.06 -13.59
N ASN A 692 -21.13 11.38 -14.85
CA ASN A 692 -21.45 10.56 -16.01
C ASN A 692 -20.23 10.00 -16.76
N GLN A 693 -19.02 10.46 -16.44
CA GLN A 693 -17.78 10.00 -17.08
C GLN A 693 -16.87 9.30 -16.08
N HIS A 694 -15.97 8.47 -16.59
CA HIS A 694 -14.93 7.75 -15.85
C HIS A 694 -15.43 6.79 -14.76
N LEU A 695 -14.54 5.92 -14.31
CA LEU A 695 -14.80 5.00 -13.20
C LEU A 695 -14.69 5.68 -11.84
N TYR A 696 -13.78 6.64 -11.68
CA TYR A 696 -13.69 7.44 -10.45
C TYR A 696 -14.89 8.38 -10.31
N THR A 697 -15.26 8.72 -9.08
CA THR A 697 -16.36 9.66 -8.80
C THR A 697 -15.92 11.11 -8.92
N ARG A 698 -14.71 11.42 -8.45
CA ARG A 698 -14.16 12.77 -8.41
C ARG A 698 -12.65 12.81 -8.39
N VAL A 699 -12.11 13.98 -8.69
CA VAL A 699 -10.69 14.32 -8.59
C VAL A 699 -10.53 15.49 -7.64
N THR A 700 -9.61 15.36 -6.70
CA THR A 700 -9.27 16.41 -5.73
C THR A 700 -7.86 16.93 -5.97
N GLU A 701 -7.68 18.24 -5.96
CA GLU A 701 -6.38 18.92 -5.97
C GLU A 701 -6.13 19.60 -4.62
N PHE A 702 -5.17 19.07 -3.85
CA PHE A 702 -5.03 19.39 -2.43
C PHE A 702 -4.57 20.82 -2.16
N LYS A 703 -3.79 21.43 -3.05
CA LYS A 703 -3.28 22.79 -2.86
C LYS A 703 -4.37 23.84 -2.73
N HIS A 704 -5.52 23.65 -3.39
CA HIS A 704 -6.68 24.53 -3.19
C HIS A 704 -7.21 24.44 -1.74
N LEU A 705 -7.21 23.23 -1.16
CA LEU A 705 -7.65 22.99 0.21
C LEU A 705 -6.65 23.57 1.23
N THR A 706 -5.37 23.29 1.07
CA THR A 706 -4.33 23.65 2.05
C THR A 706 -3.86 25.09 1.90
N GLY A 707 -3.96 25.66 0.70
CA GLY A 707 -3.36 26.95 0.35
C GLY A 707 -1.85 26.91 0.23
N GLN A 708 -1.27 25.73 0.12
CA GLN A 708 0.17 25.56 -0.01
C GLN A 708 0.66 26.07 -1.37
N GLU A 709 1.65 26.95 -1.36
CA GLU A 709 2.38 27.37 -2.56
C GLU A 709 3.46 26.34 -2.89
N HIS A 710 3.48 25.87 -4.15
CA HIS A 710 4.43 24.86 -4.62
C HIS A 710 4.47 24.84 -6.16
N GLY A 711 5.64 24.60 -6.77
CA GLY A 711 5.77 24.57 -8.24
C GLY A 711 5.05 23.39 -8.92
N LYS A 712 4.79 22.33 -8.16
CA LYS A 712 4.02 21.14 -8.55
C LYS A 712 2.67 21.08 -7.85
N THR A 713 1.81 20.16 -8.27
CA THR A 713 0.51 19.90 -7.64
C THR A 713 0.22 18.41 -7.51
N SER A 714 -0.44 18.01 -6.42
CA SER A 714 -0.83 16.64 -6.16
C SER A 714 -2.34 16.48 -6.18
N LEU A 715 -2.77 15.44 -6.88
CA LEU A 715 -4.16 15.07 -7.11
C LEU A 715 -4.45 13.73 -6.44
N VAL A 716 -5.73 13.51 -6.14
CA VAL A 716 -6.24 12.18 -5.85
C VAL A 716 -7.51 11.90 -6.66
N TYR A 717 -7.57 10.71 -7.23
CA TYR A 717 -8.74 10.14 -7.90
C TYR A 717 -9.41 9.14 -6.95
N GLU A 718 -10.72 9.27 -6.74
CA GLU A 718 -11.49 8.44 -5.81
C GLU A 718 -12.31 7.37 -6.53
N TYR A 719 -12.01 6.11 -6.25
CA TYR A 719 -12.68 4.95 -6.83
C TYR A 719 -13.46 4.19 -5.75
N PRO A 720 -14.80 4.25 -5.77
CA PRO A 720 -15.63 3.48 -4.84
C PRO A 720 -15.46 1.98 -5.04
N CYS A 721 -15.42 1.24 -3.95
CA CYS A 721 -15.30 -0.21 -3.96
C CYS A 721 -16.12 -0.85 -2.83
N ALA A 722 -16.44 -2.13 -2.99
CA ALA A 722 -17.22 -2.89 -2.02
C ALA A 722 -16.36 -3.39 -0.83
N GLU A 723 -15.08 -3.65 -1.07
CA GLU A 723 -14.16 -4.23 -0.09
C GLU A 723 -13.05 -3.24 0.30
N GLY A 724 -12.53 -3.37 1.53
CA GLY A 724 -11.47 -2.52 2.09
C GLY A 724 -11.89 -1.86 3.40
N ASP A 725 -11.17 -0.78 3.76
CA ASP A 725 -11.43 -0.05 4.99
C ASP A 725 -12.86 0.55 5.01
N PRO A 726 -13.59 0.47 6.13
CA PRO A 726 -14.95 0.98 6.21
C PRO A 726 -14.96 2.52 6.26
N TYR A 727 -15.35 3.19 5.17
CA TYR A 727 -15.46 4.65 5.12
C TYR A 727 -16.88 5.17 5.34
N TYR A 728 -17.87 4.52 4.72
CA TYR A 728 -19.26 4.96 4.76
C TYR A 728 -20.21 3.83 5.20
N PRO A 729 -20.99 4.01 6.27
CA PRO A 729 -22.16 3.17 6.52
C PRO A 729 -23.12 3.27 5.32
N ILE A 730 -23.74 2.17 4.90
CA ILE A 730 -24.74 2.16 3.82
C ILE A 730 -26.14 2.33 4.46
N PRO A 731 -26.78 3.53 4.39
CA PRO A 731 -28.04 3.79 5.07
C PRO A 731 -29.21 3.26 4.24
N ARG A 732 -29.72 2.09 4.64
CA ARG A 732 -30.94 1.48 4.09
C ARG A 732 -31.67 0.69 5.18
N PRO A 733 -32.98 0.42 5.05
CA PRO A 733 -33.81 -0.16 6.11
C PRO A 733 -33.24 -1.45 6.73
N GLU A 734 -32.79 -2.41 5.90
CA GLU A 734 -32.25 -3.69 6.40
C GLU A 734 -30.94 -3.51 7.21
N ASN A 735 -30.08 -2.56 6.81
CA ASN A 735 -28.84 -2.27 7.52
C ASN A 735 -29.12 -1.56 8.85
N ALA A 736 -30.13 -0.68 8.87
CA ALA A 736 -30.58 -0.04 10.10
C ALA A 736 -31.15 -1.06 11.09
N GLU A 737 -31.86 -2.08 10.59
CA GLU A 737 -32.39 -3.17 11.39
C GLU A 737 -31.28 -4.07 11.95
N LEU A 738 -30.27 -4.42 11.13
CA LEU A 738 -29.08 -5.14 11.59
C LEU A 738 -28.31 -4.34 12.65
N TYR A 739 -28.06 -3.05 12.41
CA TYR A 739 -27.39 -2.19 13.38
C TYR A 739 -28.18 -2.08 14.68
N ARG A 740 -29.52 -2.08 14.66
CA ARG A 740 -30.35 -2.06 15.88
C ARG A 740 -30.04 -3.23 16.81
N LYS A 741 -29.75 -4.42 16.27
CA LYS A 741 -29.34 -5.60 17.06
C LYS A 741 -27.98 -5.38 17.73
N TYR A 742 -27.00 -4.89 16.99
CA TYR A 742 -25.68 -4.55 17.55
C TYR A 742 -25.74 -3.40 18.55
N LYS A 743 -26.59 -2.39 18.31
CA LYS A 743 -26.81 -1.29 19.23
C LYS A 743 -27.35 -1.79 20.57
N ALA A 744 -28.26 -2.76 20.58
CA ALA A 744 -28.76 -3.34 21.83
C ALA A 744 -27.66 -4.07 22.63
N LEU A 745 -26.73 -4.77 21.95
CA LEU A 745 -25.54 -5.33 22.59
C LEU A 745 -24.61 -4.24 23.12
N ALA A 746 -24.36 -3.19 22.33
CA ALA A 746 -23.55 -2.05 22.75
C ALA A 746 -24.13 -1.36 23.99
N ASP A 747 -25.43 -1.09 24.01
CA ASP A 747 -26.13 -0.43 25.13
C ASP A 747 -26.12 -1.28 26.42
N SER A 748 -26.04 -2.62 26.29
CA SER A 748 -26.02 -3.55 27.44
C SER A 748 -24.60 -3.93 27.89
N THR A 749 -23.57 -3.56 27.14
CA THR A 749 -22.18 -3.89 27.47
C THR A 749 -21.67 -2.95 28.55
N ALA A 750 -21.47 -3.47 29.76
CA ALA A 750 -20.96 -2.69 30.88
C ALA A 750 -19.53 -2.21 30.64
N ASN A 751 -19.21 -1.00 31.10
CA ASN A 751 -17.88 -0.38 31.07
C ASN A 751 -17.30 -0.17 29.64
N VAL A 752 -18.14 -0.18 28.61
CA VAL A 752 -17.72 0.08 27.22
C VAL A 752 -18.62 1.13 26.60
N HIS A 753 -18.02 2.17 26.02
CA HIS A 753 -18.73 3.29 25.41
C HIS A 753 -18.48 3.34 23.90
N PHE A 754 -19.53 3.18 23.11
CA PHE A 754 -19.46 3.19 21.65
C PHE A 754 -19.73 4.60 21.10
N VAL A 755 -18.78 5.13 20.34
CA VAL A 755 -18.83 6.53 19.86
C VAL A 755 -18.07 6.70 18.55
N GLY A 756 -18.51 7.62 17.70
CA GLY A 756 -17.92 7.87 16.39
C GLY A 756 -18.67 7.18 15.24
N ARG A 757 -18.22 7.45 14.02
CA ARG A 757 -18.86 7.05 12.75
C ARG A 757 -19.11 5.54 12.68
N LEU A 758 -18.08 4.74 12.94
CA LEU A 758 -18.11 3.29 12.77
C LEU A 758 -18.85 2.61 13.94
N ALA A 759 -18.48 2.97 15.17
CA ALA A 759 -19.08 2.37 16.37
C ALA A 759 -20.59 2.66 16.51
N THR A 760 -21.07 3.74 15.89
CA THR A 760 -22.50 4.09 15.89
C THR A 760 -23.18 3.96 14.54
N TYR A 761 -22.49 3.39 13.54
CA TYR A 761 -22.98 3.15 12.18
C TYR A 761 -23.75 4.35 11.59
N LYS A 762 -23.17 5.54 11.71
CA LYS A 762 -23.79 6.80 11.29
C LYS A 762 -22.88 7.61 10.40
N TYR A 763 -23.42 8.17 9.33
CA TYR A 763 -22.65 8.98 8.38
C TYR A 763 -22.40 10.41 8.91
N TYR A 764 -21.49 10.53 9.87
CA TYR A 764 -21.13 11.81 10.49
C TYR A 764 -20.00 12.58 9.80
N ASN A 765 -20.09 13.90 9.84
CA ASN A 765 -19.00 14.85 9.58
C ASN A 765 -18.06 15.00 10.79
N MET A 766 -16.89 15.60 10.58
CA MET A 766 -15.87 15.77 11.64
C MET A 766 -16.38 16.57 12.83
N ASP A 767 -17.16 17.62 12.58
CA ASP A 767 -17.73 18.48 13.62
C ASP A 767 -18.79 17.74 14.46
N GLN A 768 -19.62 16.93 13.79
CA GLN A 768 -20.63 16.09 14.44
C GLN A 768 -19.98 15.02 15.33
N VAL A 769 -18.90 14.37 14.86
CA VAL A 769 -18.13 13.42 15.69
C VAL A 769 -17.49 14.13 16.89
N THR A 770 -16.94 15.33 16.68
CA THR A 770 -16.36 16.13 17.77
C THR A 770 -17.43 16.49 18.81
N ALA A 771 -18.61 16.97 18.38
CA ALA A 771 -19.73 17.26 19.27
C ALA A 771 -20.24 16.02 20.01
N GLN A 772 -20.28 14.87 19.34
CA GLN A 772 -20.66 13.59 19.94
C GLN A 772 -19.69 13.18 21.04
N ALA A 773 -18.38 13.29 20.79
CA ALA A 773 -17.33 12.99 21.76
C ALA A 773 -17.38 13.94 22.98
N LEU A 774 -17.55 15.25 22.78
CA LEU A 774 -17.73 16.22 23.86
C LEU A 774 -18.98 15.95 24.71
N THR A 775 -20.06 15.51 24.05
CA THR A 775 -21.30 15.12 24.74
C THR A 775 -21.09 13.88 25.59
N LEU A 776 -20.38 12.86 25.08
CA LEU A 776 -20.05 11.67 25.85
C LEU A 776 -19.16 12.00 27.05
N TYR A 777 -18.12 12.83 26.86
CA TYR A 777 -17.27 13.28 27.97
C TYR A 777 -18.08 13.96 29.09
N THR A 778 -19.04 14.81 28.73
CA THR A 778 -19.93 15.48 29.71
C THR A 778 -20.73 14.45 30.52
N LYS A 779 -21.20 13.37 29.88
CA LYS A 779 -21.87 12.26 30.59
C LYS A 779 -20.92 11.48 31.50
N LEU A 780 -19.71 11.18 31.04
CA LEU A 780 -18.72 10.41 31.81
C LEU A 780 -18.18 11.17 33.03
N SER A 781 -17.97 12.47 32.89
CA SER A 781 -17.41 13.33 33.95
C SER A 781 -18.45 13.80 34.97
N GLY A 782 -19.75 13.72 34.66
CA GLY A 782 -20.82 14.28 35.49
C GLY A 782 -20.82 15.81 35.58
N GLN A 783 -20.01 16.49 34.76
CA GLN A 783 -19.89 17.96 34.74
C GLN A 783 -20.97 18.61 33.87
N SER A 784 -21.21 19.92 34.07
CA SER A 784 -22.04 20.70 33.16
C SER A 784 -21.34 20.87 31.80
N ARG A 785 -22.09 21.03 30.70
CA ARG A 785 -21.52 21.25 29.35
C ARG A 785 -20.64 22.50 29.26
N ALA A 786 -20.95 23.53 30.04
CA ALA A 786 -20.15 24.75 30.08
C ALA A 786 -18.81 24.56 30.80
N ASP A 787 -18.76 23.65 31.78
CA ASP A 787 -17.55 23.35 32.54
C ASP A 787 -16.69 22.29 31.85
N SER A 788 -17.31 21.35 31.13
CA SER A 788 -16.61 20.34 30.33
C SER A 788 -15.82 20.93 29.14
N LEU A 789 -16.21 22.13 28.69
CA LEU A 789 -15.52 22.92 27.66
C LEU A 789 -14.44 23.86 28.23
N LYS A 790 -14.37 24.08 29.55
CA LYS A 790 -13.33 24.87 30.21
C LYS A 790 -12.15 23.98 30.60
N THR A 791 -10.91 24.49 30.50
CA THR A 791 -9.73 23.88 31.16
C THR A 791 -8.94 24.95 31.88
N HIS A 792 -8.48 24.61 33.10
CA HIS A 792 -7.72 25.46 34.03
C HIS A 792 -6.23 25.65 33.69
N THR A 793 -5.80 25.41 32.45
CA THR A 793 -4.42 25.64 32.02
C THR A 793 -4.40 26.56 30.79
N ALA A 794 -3.97 27.79 31.02
CA ALA A 794 -3.79 28.83 30.01
C ALA A 794 -2.61 28.48 29.08
N GLY A 795 -2.92 27.92 27.91
CA GLY A 795 -2.11 28.10 26.69
C GLY A 795 -2.75 29.22 25.84
N PRO A 796 -1.97 29.92 24.99
CA PRO A 796 -2.49 31.06 24.23
C PRO A 796 -3.65 30.64 23.33
N VAL A 797 -4.83 31.22 23.58
CA VAL A 797 -5.97 31.12 22.67
C VAL A 797 -5.67 32.02 21.48
N TYR A 798 -5.36 31.43 20.32
CA TYR A 798 -5.22 32.18 19.08
C TYR A 798 -6.61 32.53 18.53
N VAL A 799 -7.20 33.61 19.05
CA VAL A 799 -8.41 34.20 18.47
C VAL A 799 -8.00 34.97 17.22
N LEU A 800 -8.67 34.73 16.10
CA LEU A 800 -8.60 35.57 14.90
C LEU A 800 -9.01 37.00 15.28
N ASN A 801 -8.04 37.89 15.46
CA ASN A 801 -8.27 39.33 15.40
C ASN A 801 -8.60 39.67 13.94
N GLY A 802 -9.88 39.84 13.60
CA GLY A 802 -10.24 40.45 12.30
C GLY A 802 -11.50 39.97 11.58
N VAL A 803 -12.37 39.13 12.14
CA VAL A 803 -13.68 38.87 11.53
C VAL A 803 -14.72 39.83 12.11
N PRO A 804 -15.23 40.83 11.38
CA PRO A 804 -16.33 41.64 11.89
C PRO A 804 -17.55 40.74 12.03
N ALA A 805 -18.17 40.76 13.21
CA ALA A 805 -19.46 40.13 13.43
C ALA A 805 -20.44 40.70 12.39
N ALA A 806 -20.96 39.86 11.50
CA ALA A 806 -22.04 40.24 10.61
C ALA A 806 -23.23 40.68 11.48
N GLN A 807 -23.57 41.96 11.43
CA GLN A 807 -24.76 42.47 12.09
C GLN A 807 -26.00 41.79 11.49
N PRO A 808 -26.99 41.40 12.32
CA PRO A 808 -28.24 40.89 11.80
C PRO A 808 -28.94 42.01 11.01
N VAL A 809 -29.11 41.79 9.70
CA VAL A 809 -29.92 42.65 8.85
C VAL A 809 -31.35 42.58 9.37
N ARG A 810 -31.82 43.65 10.03
CA ARG A 810 -33.24 43.84 10.32
C ARG A 810 -33.97 44.07 8.99
N PRO A 811 -35.11 43.42 8.74
CA PRO A 811 -35.95 43.80 7.64
C PRO A 811 -36.50 45.21 7.93
N SER A 812 -36.38 46.11 6.97
CA SER A 812 -37.11 47.38 6.94
C SER A 812 -38.02 47.37 5.70
N PRO A 813 -39.19 48.03 5.78
CA PRO A 813 -40.46 47.60 5.20
C PRO A 813 -40.55 47.62 3.67
#